data_AF-A0A942YHC4-F1
#
_entry.id   AF-A0A942YHC4-F1
#
_cell.length_a   1.000
_cell.length_b   1.000
_cell.length_c   1.000
_cell.angle_alpha   90.00
_cell.angle_beta   90.00
_cell.angle_gamma   90.00
#
_symmetry.space_group_name_H-M   'P 1'
#
loop_
_entity.id
_entity.type
_entity.pdbx_description
1 polymer ?
#
loop_
_entity_poly.entity_id
_entity_poly.type
_entity_poly.pdbx_seq_one_letter_code
_entity_poly.pdbx_strand_id
1 'polypeptide(L)'
;MQKGKYAKVFSVVIIVAMMLTLFPNHQHAKIPDDAVMFQDFEGTDVQFTAAQGATGALAADEAYDGKQSLKYGVLASGDPSVSKGSIRIKSMGQPVDATGMEYFVFYIKDTQGSNTIKISLTDSHGKSTDFGWKAMSTKKNEWVRYEVPMSSFSGIDFASISEVRIGQWNEGVYYIDQLFFAKNLPPIPPDQPTAYHPSGEYDNFVVVELRTYSVGADIYYTTDGTIPTKESSLYKGPLRLESSTTVKAVAYNPKGDIYSEVSSFDYVIHQKEDLAKPKASPAAGTYAVAQSVEFSASEGATIYYTTDGKNPTTASKRYSQPIKVSKNSVIKAIAVKDQHQSEITVNEYTIDKNPTPFLKADGKKMRGNYGSGDEVVLRGTNAGGWLVMESWMSPTNSPDQKTTIKTLTERFGEKTAWELINLYQDNYWNEDDFDNIKQAGMNVVRLPFSYFEMLNAEGSLKSTAFDRMDWFIKEAAKRELYVILDMHGAPGSQNGKDHSGDTDRPDKGNLFGNKENMNKTIFLWEEIAKRYKDEKWLAGYDLLNEPGGATGIEQFDFYDQLYKAVREKDKNHMMFIEAIWEPYHLPNPDLYGWENVVYSYHFYGWDNIDSFPSQKRFTNSKIPMVNEMTNYNVPLLVGEFTLFNNLQSWDYALNVYEQQGWSFTTWSYKVTGEGSSWGMYTGNPPKVNIQNDSEEVIRSKWSQVGTDASFKRNDYFVDVIRNYANPDFRKKDERTWIENFEGLDKSTTFETGNRAAASLDFENKASGEASLKLVVNNDGNKDVAKQYVSIKTSVNLADGANKYPKYLLLDVFNGTGKESNVTVTLIDKNGKQATAKTHASTKALASAWSRVPLLLKSISGDIDKTSIVEIRLAMEDPGTYNFDNIFVGQSFSNHLPMELDLHTVRDLVEKADIQPTGIRNALLVQLDNAERDFEKANSFIQQGKEKQAEQARENGYKTLESLKDFVSKHSGKHIREEDAEKIIWALENGYFY
;
A
#
# COMPACT_ATOMS: atom_id res chain seq x y z
N MET A 1 28.86 -69.49 3.15
CA MET A 1 29.55 -68.79 4.25
C MET A 1 29.62 -67.30 3.94
N GLN A 2 29.28 -66.49 4.94
CA GLN A 2 29.07 -65.05 4.91
C GLN A 2 30.31 -64.26 4.46
N LYS A 3 30.18 -63.42 3.43
CA LYS A 3 31.01 -62.22 3.16
C LYS A 3 30.36 -61.46 2.00
N GLY A 4 29.47 -60.51 2.28
CA GLY A 4 28.80 -59.75 1.21
C GLY A 4 27.73 -58.75 1.64
N LYS A 5 27.28 -58.75 2.90
CA LYS A 5 26.23 -57.83 3.39
C LYS A 5 26.72 -56.67 4.28
N TYR A 6 28.03 -56.54 4.54
CA TYR A 6 28.55 -55.52 5.46
C TYR A 6 29.29 -54.34 4.80
N ALA A 7 29.50 -54.35 3.47
CA ALA A 7 30.19 -53.26 2.79
C ALA A 7 29.28 -52.10 2.33
N LYS A 8 27.98 -52.33 2.13
CA LYS A 8 27.04 -51.29 1.67
C LYS A 8 26.38 -50.48 2.81
N VAL A 9 26.45 -50.95 4.05
CA VAL A 9 25.86 -50.22 5.20
C VAL A 9 26.89 -49.28 5.86
N PHE A 10 28.18 -49.61 5.82
CA PHE A 10 29.22 -48.73 6.39
C PHE A 10 29.54 -47.51 5.52
N SER A 11 29.39 -47.58 4.20
CA SER A 11 29.59 -46.41 3.31
C SER A 11 28.41 -45.44 3.33
N VAL A 12 27.19 -45.91 3.55
CA VAL A 12 25.99 -45.05 3.65
C VAL A 12 25.93 -44.34 4.99
N VAL A 13 26.35 -44.98 6.09
CA VAL A 13 26.40 -44.33 7.42
C VAL A 13 27.53 -43.28 7.51
N ILE A 14 28.67 -43.48 6.83
CA ILE A 14 29.76 -42.49 6.80
C ILE A 14 29.44 -41.34 5.83
N ILE A 15 28.73 -41.57 4.71
CA ILE A 15 28.29 -40.49 3.81
C ILE A 15 27.15 -39.67 4.43
N VAL A 16 26.23 -40.30 5.18
CA VAL A 16 25.19 -39.58 5.94
C VAL A 16 25.80 -38.82 7.13
N ALA A 17 26.79 -39.39 7.83
CA ALA A 17 27.50 -38.71 8.92
C ALA A 17 28.46 -37.60 8.44
N MET A 18 29.06 -37.72 7.24
CA MET A 18 29.87 -36.64 6.63
C MET A 18 29.03 -35.58 5.93
N MET A 19 27.85 -35.92 5.39
CA MET A 19 26.88 -34.93 4.91
C MET A 19 26.31 -34.11 6.07
N LEU A 20 26.07 -34.72 7.24
CA LEU A 20 25.67 -34.01 8.47
C LEU A 20 26.72 -33.04 9.02
N THR A 21 28.00 -33.14 8.61
CA THR A 21 29.07 -32.23 9.04
C THR A 21 29.36 -31.08 8.06
N LEU A 22 28.64 -30.99 6.94
CA LEU A 22 28.80 -29.93 5.93
C LEU A 22 27.53 -29.11 5.72
N PHE A 23 26.48 -29.34 6.50
CA PHE A 23 25.39 -28.39 6.62
C PHE A 23 25.83 -27.26 7.57
N PRO A 24 25.49 -26.00 7.28
CA PRO A 24 25.09 -25.14 8.38
C PRO A 24 23.84 -25.79 8.99
N ASN A 25 23.99 -26.53 10.10
CA ASN A 25 22.91 -26.71 11.07
C ASN A 25 22.23 -25.35 11.21
N HIS A 26 20.90 -25.27 11.01
CA HIS A 26 20.07 -24.06 11.16
C HIS A 26 20.89 -22.83 11.52
N GLN A 27 21.44 -22.12 10.53
CA GLN A 27 22.19 -20.90 10.84
C GLN A 27 21.15 -19.88 11.29
N HIS A 28 20.97 -19.80 12.61
CA HIS A 28 20.23 -18.73 13.25
C HIS A 28 20.86 -17.40 12.83
N ALA A 29 20.00 -16.39 12.71
CA ALA A 29 20.41 -15.04 12.37
C ALA A 29 21.61 -14.60 13.20
N LYS A 30 22.75 -14.31 12.55
CA LYS A 30 23.88 -13.69 13.26
C LYS A 30 23.39 -12.36 13.83
N ILE A 31 23.55 -12.18 15.14
CA ILE A 31 23.26 -10.90 15.79
C ILE A 31 24.17 -9.83 15.15
N PRO A 32 23.64 -8.64 14.79
CA PRO A 32 24.42 -7.58 14.17
C PRO A 32 25.68 -7.25 14.97
N ASP A 33 26.79 -7.01 14.29
CA ASP A 33 28.08 -6.73 14.95
C ASP A 33 28.05 -5.43 15.79
N ASP A 34 27.11 -4.52 15.50
CA ASP A 34 26.85 -3.28 16.21
C ASP A 34 25.79 -3.40 17.32
N ALA A 35 25.22 -4.60 17.54
CA ALA A 35 24.23 -4.83 18.58
C ALA A 35 24.88 -4.86 19.97
N VAL A 36 24.12 -4.36 20.95
CA VAL A 36 24.50 -4.35 22.37
C VAL A 36 23.78 -5.50 23.06
N MET A 37 24.51 -6.57 23.33
CA MET A 37 23.97 -7.74 24.02
C MET A 37 23.58 -7.40 25.46
N PHE A 38 22.34 -7.69 25.83
CA PHE A 38 21.82 -7.50 27.18
C PHE A 38 21.89 -8.79 28.00
N GLN A 39 21.40 -9.90 27.45
CA GLN A 39 21.40 -11.22 28.08
C GLN A 39 21.27 -12.34 27.04
N ASP A 40 22.27 -13.22 26.97
CA ASP A 40 22.29 -14.40 26.09
C ASP A 40 21.90 -15.70 26.79
N PHE A 41 21.77 -15.68 28.13
CA PHE A 41 21.48 -16.84 28.99
C PHE A 41 22.54 -17.94 29.03
N GLU A 42 23.70 -17.77 28.40
CA GLU A 42 24.75 -18.79 28.30
C GLU A 42 25.71 -18.79 29.51
N GLY A 43 25.67 -17.72 30.30
CA GLY A 43 26.52 -17.54 31.48
C GLY A 43 26.15 -18.43 32.68
N THR A 44 27.06 -18.53 33.65
CA THR A 44 26.84 -19.26 34.91
C THR A 44 26.16 -18.43 36.01
N ASP A 45 26.03 -17.11 35.82
CA ASP A 45 25.44 -16.15 36.78
C ASP A 45 24.30 -15.33 36.11
N VAL A 46 23.37 -16.03 35.45
CA VAL A 46 22.17 -15.41 34.87
C VAL A 46 21.22 -15.01 35.99
N GLN A 47 20.90 -13.72 36.07
CA GLN A 47 20.01 -13.19 37.12
C GLN A 47 18.63 -12.83 36.56
N PHE A 48 17.60 -13.50 37.08
CA PHE A 48 16.20 -13.16 36.85
C PHE A 48 15.37 -13.36 38.12
N THR A 49 14.22 -12.70 38.21
CA THR A 49 13.28 -12.84 39.34
C THR A 49 11.84 -12.86 38.84
N ALA A 50 11.13 -13.93 39.14
CA ALA A 50 9.70 -14.03 38.84
C ALA A 50 8.85 -13.35 39.93
N ALA A 51 7.82 -12.62 39.51
CA ALA A 51 6.82 -12.03 40.40
C ALA A 51 5.80 -13.09 40.87
N GLN A 52 4.89 -12.72 41.76
CA GLN A 52 3.86 -13.64 42.25
C GLN A 52 3.03 -14.19 41.08
N GLY A 53 2.83 -15.51 41.01
CA GLY A 53 2.09 -16.15 39.90
C GLY A 53 2.92 -16.39 38.64
N ALA A 54 4.25 -16.25 38.71
CA ALA A 54 5.18 -16.60 37.66
C ALA A 54 6.34 -17.47 38.20
N THR A 55 7.03 -18.18 37.29
CA THR A 55 8.27 -18.93 37.56
C THR A 55 9.31 -18.62 36.50
N GLY A 56 10.60 -18.78 36.85
CA GLY A 56 11.72 -18.64 35.92
C GLY A 56 12.75 -19.74 36.18
N ALA A 57 13.27 -20.37 35.13
CA ALA A 57 14.36 -21.34 35.19
C ALA A 57 15.15 -21.33 33.87
N LEU A 58 16.40 -21.78 33.88
CA LEU A 58 17.13 -22.03 32.64
C LEU A 58 16.75 -23.42 32.08
N ALA A 59 16.67 -23.53 30.75
CA ALA A 59 16.27 -24.74 30.05
C ALA A 59 17.26 -25.06 28.92
N ALA A 60 17.88 -26.24 28.97
CA ALA A 60 18.86 -26.69 27.97
C ALA A 60 18.25 -27.55 26.85
N ASP A 61 16.98 -27.94 26.98
CA ASP A 61 16.23 -28.74 26.03
C ASP A 61 15.56 -27.90 24.92
N GLU A 62 15.52 -26.58 25.09
CA GLU A 62 14.90 -25.66 24.15
C GLU A 62 15.65 -24.31 24.20
N ALA A 63 16.48 -24.05 23.20
CA ALA A 63 17.23 -22.80 23.03
C ALA A 63 17.09 -22.31 21.59
N TYR A 64 17.09 -21.00 21.40
CA TYR A 64 17.09 -20.41 20.06
C TYR A 64 18.51 -20.45 19.48
N ASP A 65 19.51 -20.07 20.27
CA ASP A 65 20.92 -20.20 19.93
C ASP A 65 21.72 -20.57 21.19
N GLY A 66 22.88 -21.19 21.04
CA GLY A 66 23.68 -21.63 22.19
C GLY A 66 23.17 -22.90 22.88
N LYS A 67 23.33 -22.99 24.21
CA LYS A 67 23.09 -24.21 25.01
C LYS A 67 21.83 -24.13 25.85
N GLN A 68 21.31 -22.96 26.18
CA GLN A 68 20.16 -22.83 27.08
C GLN A 68 19.41 -21.50 26.91
N SER A 69 18.11 -21.50 27.24
CA SER A 69 17.27 -20.29 27.26
C SER A 69 16.59 -20.08 28.61
N LEU A 70 15.91 -18.95 28.79
CA LEU A 70 15.04 -18.70 29.94
C LEU A 70 13.66 -19.30 29.72
N LYS A 71 13.30 -20.28 30.54
CA LYS A 71 11.94 -20.81 30.70
C LYS A 71 11.15 -19.97 31.70
N TYR A 72 10.28 -19.12 31.19
CA TYR A 72 9.34 -18.29 31.93
C TYR A 72 7.96 -18.94 31.99
N GLY A 73 7.49 -19.31 33.19
CA GLY A 73 6.17 -19.89 33.41
C GLY A 73 5.18 -18.86 33.98
N VAL A 74 3.99 -18.78 33.41
CA VAL A 74 2.84 -18.04 33.96
C VAL A 74 1.86 -19.05 34.53
N LEU A 75 1.53 -18.92 35.82
CA LEU A 75 0.78 -19.94 36.56
C LEU A 75 -0.75 -19.79 36.49
N ALA A 76 -1.25 -18.64 36.02
CA ALA A 76 -2.68 -18.39 35.83
C ALA A 76 -2.86 -17.22 34.86
N SER A 77 -3.85 -17.32 33.97
CA SER A 77 -4.14 -16.27 33.01
C SER A 77 -4.63 -14.98 33.69
N GLY A 78 -4.20 -13.83 33.16
CA GLY A 78 -4.65 -12.51 33.60
C GLY A 78 -3.62 -11.42 33.32
N ASP A 79 -4.03 -10.16 33.51
CA ASP A 79 -3.17 -9.02 33.21
C ASP A 79 -1.90 -8.99 34.09
N PRO A 80 -0.69 -9.08 33.52
CA PRO A 80 0.54 -9.02 34.30
C PRO A 80 0.82 -7.60 34.78
N SER A 81 1.38 -7.49 35.97
CA SER A 81 1.80 -6.25 36.61
C SER A 81 3.25 -6.34 37.11
N VAL A 82 3.76 -5.24 37.65
CA VAL A 82 5.10 -5.21 38.27
C VAL A 82 5.24 -6.16 39.46
N SER A 83 4.13 -6.59 40.08
CA SER A 83 4.10 -7.47 41.26
C SER A 83 3.48 -8.85 41.00
N LYS A 84 2.86 -9.06 39.84
CA LYS A 84 2.15 -10.31 39.51
C LYS A 84 2.38 -10.73 38.06
N GLY A 85 2.65 -12.02 37.84
CA GLY A 85 2.65 -12.62 36.51
C GLY A 85 3.71 -12.09 35.56
N SER A 86 4.80 -11.48 36.05
CA SER A 86 5.91 -10.98 35.23
C SER A 86 7.26 -11.57 35.66
N ILE A 87 8.26 -11.50 34.80
CA ILE A 87 9.65 -11.87 35.09
C ILE A 87 10.56 -10.68 34.83
N ARG A 88 11.51 -10.44 35.74
CA ARG A 88 12.59 -9.45 35.59
C ARG A 88 13.87 -10.16 35.21
N ILE A 89 14.61 -9.62 34.26
CA ILE A 89 15.86 -10.16 33.72
C ILE A 89 16.90 -9.05 33.82
N LYS A 90 18.05 -9.35 34.44
CA LYS A 90 19.16 -8.40 34.53
C LYS A 90 20.15 -8.58 33.40
N SER A 91 20.87 -7.50 33.10
CA SER A 91 21.97 -7.52 32.15
C SER A 91 23.11 -8.43 32.62
N MET A 92 23.98 -8.83 31.68
CA MET A 92 25.19 -9.61 31.94
C MET A 92 26.23 -8.79 32.75
N GLY A 93 26.08 -8.79 34.08
CA GLY A 93 27.09 -8.30 35.02
C GLY A 93 27.16 -6.77 35.19
N GLN A 94 26.85 -5.96 34.17
CA GLN A 94 26.82 -4.49 34.24
C GLN A 94 25.70 -3.90 33.38
N PRO A 95 25.19 -2.69 33.68
CA PRO A 95 24.24 -1.99 32.82
C PRO A 95 24.81 -1.76 31.41
N VAL A 96 23.93 -1.72 30.40
CA VAL A 96 24.31 -1.57 28.99
C VAL A 96 23.94 -0.20 28.44
N ASP A 97 24.75 0.32 27.53
CA ASP A 97 24.47 1.55 26.78
C ASP A 97 23.72 1.21 25.50
N ALA A 98 22.44 1.58 25.44
CA ALA A 98 21.59 1.42 24.26
C ALA A 98 21.32 2.76 23.55
N THR A 99 22.12 3.79 23.82
CA THR A 99 21.97 5.11 23.19
C THR A 99 22.16 5.00 21.68
N GLY A 100 21.22 5.55 20.91
CA GLY A 100 21.26 5.52 19.45
C GLY A 100 20.85 4.19 18.81
N MET A 101 20.41 3.20 19.61
CA MET A 101 19.79 1.98 19.12
C MET A 101 18.32 2.24 18.76
N GLU A 102 17.82 1.56 17.73
CA GLU A 102 16.45 1.75 17.25
C GLU A 102 15.48 0.69 17.78
N TYR A 103 15.99 -0.48 18.16
CA TYR A 103 15.19 -1.63 18.57
C TYR A 103 15.74 -2.29 19.83
N PHE A 104 14.83 -2.72 20.71
CA PHE A 104 15.06 -3.78 21.68
C PHE A 104 14.54 -5.10 21.10
N VAL A 105 15.37 -6.13 21.07
CA VAL A 105 15.09 -7.39 20.37
C VAL A 105 15.35 -8.58 21.28
N PHE A 106 14.50 -9.59 21.22
CA PHE A 106 14.72 -10.91 21.82
C PHE A 106 13.98 -11.99 21.04
N TYR A 107 14.33 -13.26 21.25
CA TYR A 107 13.61 -14.38 20.66
C TYR A 107 12.73 -15.02 21.72
N ILE A 108 11.51 -15.39 21.32
CA ILE A 108 10.55 -16.03 22.22
C ILE A 108 9.81 -17.18 21.54
N LYS A 109 9.68 -18.30 22.23
CA LYS A 109 8.80 -19.42 21.86
C LYS A 109 7.64 -19.51 22.84
N ASP A 110 6.43 -19.30 22.33
CA ASP A 110 5.19 -19.31 23.09
C ASP A 110 4.48 -20.67 22.94
N THR A 111 4.27 -21.41 24.03
CA THR A 111 3.66 -22.75 23.95
C THR A 111 2.12 -22.74 23.89
N GLN A 112 1.48 -21.59 24.09
CA GLN A 112 0.04 -21.50 24.32
C GLN A 112 -0.71 -21.03 23.08
N GLY A 113 -0.26 -19.95 22.45
CA GLY A 113 -0.98 -19.27 21.38
C GLY A 113 -0.21 -18.11 20.75
N SER A 114 -0.93 -17.20 20.11
CA SER A 114 -0.41 -15.94 19.59
C SER A 114 -0.76 -14.81 20.56
N ASN A 115 0.25 -14.25 21.22
CA ASN A 115 0.11 -13.29 22.31
C ASN A 115 0.98 -12.05 22.09
N THR A 116 0.43 -10.88 22.38
CA THR A 116 1.22 -9.66 22.63
C THR A 116 1.94 -9.76 23.97
N ILE A 117 2.99 -8.95 24.19
CA ILE A 117 3.83 -9.02 25.39
C ILE A 117 3.87 -7.67 26.10
N LYS A 118 3.80 -7.65 27.45
CA LYS A 118 4.11 -6.44 28.23
C LYS A 118 5.59 -6.32 28.49
N ILE A 119 6.17 -5.15 28.21
CA ILE A 119 7.60 -4.91 28.36
C ILE A 119 7.86 -3.56 29.04
N SER A 120 8.81 -3.53 29.98
CA SER A 120 9.41 -2.30 30.50
C SER A 120 10.92 -2.44 30.63
N LEU A 121 11.64 -1.32 30.47
CA LEU A 121 13.08 -1.21 30.68
C LEU A 121 13.35 -0.42 31.97
N THR A 122 14.43 -0.75 32.69
CA THR A 122 14.86 -0.03 33.89
C THR A 122 16.33 0.36 33.77
N ASP A 123 16.66 1.61 34.08
CA ASP A 123 18.04 2.10 34.10
C ASP A 123 18.76 1.77 35.40
N SER A 124 20.06 2.06 35.47
CA SER A 124 20.91 1.79 36.63
C SER A 124 20.56 2.65 37.86
N HIS A 125 19.78 3.73 37.66
CA HIS A 125 19.26 4.59 38.71
C HIS A 125 17.93 4.07 39.28
N GLY A 126 17.40 2.96 38.76
CA GLY A 126 16.16 2.34 39.20
C GLY A 126 14.90 2.99 38.64
N LYS A 127 15.02 3.84 37.60
CA LYS A 127 13.86 4.42 36.92
C LYS A 127 13.41 3.46 35.82
N SER A 128 12.11 3.16 35.78
CA SER A 128 11.52 2.27 34.79
C SER A 128 10.61 3.01 33.82
N THR A 129 10.55 2.52 32.59
CA THR A 129 9.52 2.89 31.62
C THR A 129 8.17 2.31 32.03
N ASP A 130 7.08 2.77 31.39
CA ASP A 130 5.77 2.15 31.54
C ASP A 130 5.80 0.66 31.16
N PHE A 131 5.12 -0.16 31.97
CA PHE A 131 4.94 -1.60 31.71
C PHE A 131 3.69 -1.83 30.89
N GLY A 132 3.82 -1.62 29.58
CA GLY A 132 2.72 -1.64 28.61
C GLY A 132 2.84 -2.75 27.57
N TRP A 133 1.69 -3.10 26.96
CA TRP A 133 1.62 -4.05 25.85
C TRP A 133 2.33 -3.51 24.61
N LYS A 134 3.07 -4.39 23.93
CA LYS A 134 3.72 -4.10 22.65
C LYS A 134 2.96 -4.82 21.53
N ALA A 135 2.85 -4.16 20.38
CA ALA A 135 1.89 -4.52 19.33
C ALA A 135 2.17 -5.85 18.63
N MET A 136 3.42 -6.34 18.64
CA MET A 136 3.73 -7.60 17.99
C MET A 136 3.18 -8.79 18.77
N SER A 137 2.75 -9.82 18.04
CA SER A 137 2.27 -11.07 18.60
C SER A 137 3.29 -12.20 18.39
N THR A 138 3.37 -13.13 19.34
CA THR A 138 4.06 -14.41 19.19
C THR A 138 3.32 -15.35 18.24
N LYS A 139 3.98 -16.46 17.87
CA LYS A 139 3.39 -17.61 17.18
C LYS A 139 3.50 -18.85 18.06
N LYS A 140 2.44 -19.65 18.09
CA LYS A 140 2.40 -20.85 18.93
C LYS A 140 3.44 -21.87 18.48
N ASN A 141 4.28 -22.31 19.42
CA ASN A 141 5.33 -23.32 19.27
C ASN A 141 6.43 -22.99 18.25
N GLU A 142 6.58 -21.72 17.86
CA GLU A 142 7.64 -21.25 16.97
C GLU A 142 8.50 -20.22 17.70
N TRP A 143 9.80 -20.23 17.46
CA TRP A 143 10.68 -19.14 17.89
C TRP A 143 10.41 -17.91 17.03
N VAL A 144 10.03 -16.81 17.65
CA VAL A 144 9.74 -15.54 16.99
C VAL A 144 10.73 -14.49 17.45
N ARG A 145 11.33 -13.75 16.50
CA ARG A 145 12.05 -12.51 16.80
C ARG A 145 11.05 -11.45 17.24
N TYR A 146 11.08 -11.10 18.52
CA TYR A 146 10.27 -10.05 19.11
C TYR A 146 11.05 -8.74 19.15
N GLU A 147 10.72 -7.82 18.25
CA GLU A 147 11.29 -6.48 18.13
C GLU A 147 10.36 -5.39 18.71
N VAL A 148 10.96 -4.49 19.47
CA VAL A 148 10.27 -3.38 20.11
C VAL A 148 11.01 -2.09 19.76
N PRO A 149 10.37 -1.13 19.07
CA PRO A 149 11.00 0.16 18.79
C PRO A 149 11.41 0.86 20.07
N MET A 150 12.64 1.39 20.11
CA MET A 150 13.17 2.13 21.26
C MET A 150 12.35 3.40 21.54
N SER A 151 11.75 3.99 20.50
CA SER A 151 10.79 5.11 20.61
C SER A 151 9.53 4.79 21.41
N SER A 152 9.23 3.50 21.66
CA SER A 152 8.12 3.07 22.52
C SER A 152 8.46 3.13 24.01
N PHE A 153 9.68 3.54 24.35
CA PHE A 153 10.18 3.73 25.70
C PHE A 153 10.54 5.20 25.89
N SER A 154 10.29 5.74 27.08
CA SER A 154 10.68 7.10 27.41
C SER A 154 10.91 7.23 28.91
N GLY A 155 11.57 8.32 29.29
CA GLY A 155 11.72 8.67 30.70
C GLY A 155 12.74 7.85 31.47
N ILE A 156 13.70 7.18 30.82
CA ILE A 156 14.83 6.50 31.49
C ILE A 156 16.16 6.96 30.88
N ASP A 157 17.27 6.66 31.55
CA ASP A 157 18.61 6.79 30.98
C ASP A 157 18.96 5.57 30.11
N PHE A 158 18.91 5.74 28.79
CA PHE A 158 19.23 4.69 27.82
C PHE A 158 20.71 4.31 27.79
N ALA A 159 21.60 5.12 28.36
CA ALA A 159 23.03 4.82 28.45
C ALA A 159 23.37 3.80 29.56
N SER A 160 22.40 3.43 30.40
CA SER A 160 22.65 2.58 31.57
C SER A 160 21.53 1.59 31.88
N ILE A 161 20.98 0.92 30.87
CA ILE A 161 19.89 -0.05 31.05
C ILE A 161 20.38 -1.27 31.85
N SER A 162 19.72 -1.58 32.95
CA SER A 162 20.14 -2.63 33.89
C SER A 162 19.17 -3.80 34.00
N GLU A 163 17.89 -3.61 33.66
CA GLU A 163 16.85 -4.62 33.81
C GLU A 163 15.78 -4.53 32.71
N VAL A 164 15.32 -5.69 32.24
CA VAL A 164 14.16 -5.87 31.37
C VAL A 164 13.09 -6.62 32.13
N ARG A 165 11.83 -6.16 32.06
CA ARG A 165 10.68 -6.90 32.58
C ARG A 165 9.77 -7.36 31.45
N ILE A 166 9.34 -8.61 31.51
CA ILE A 166 8.44 -9.24 30.55
C ILE A 166 7.21 -9.80 31.27
N GLY A 167 6.03 -9.63 30.67
CA GLY A 167 4.76 -10.18 31.17
C GLY A 167 3.90 -10.75 30.06
N GLN A 168 3.23 -11.87 30.36
CA GLN A 168 2.32 -12.55 29.45
C GLN A 168 0.93 -12.72 30.07
N TRP A 169 -0.13 -12.64 29.26
CA TRP A 169 -1.51 -12.79 29.74
C TRP A 169 -1.86 -14.25 30.03
N ASN A 170 -1.48 -15.16 29.15
CA ASN A 170 -1.97 -16.54 29.21
C ASN A 170 -1.12 -17.42 30.14
N GLU A 171 -1.78 -18.25 30.93
CA GLU A 171 -1.15 -19.35 31.67
C GLU A 171 -0.38 -20.25 30.70
N GLY A 172 0.87 -20.57 31.02
CA GLY A 172 1.69 -21.42 30.17
C GLY A 172 3.19 -21.17 30.29
N VAL A 173 3.93 -21.74 29.35
CA VAL A 173 5.40 -21.68 29.30
C VAL A 173 5.85 -20.88 28.08
N TYR A 174 6.82 -20.00 28.31
CA TYR A 174 7.46 -19.16 27.31
C TYR A 174 8.97 -19.34 27.43
N TYR A 175 9.64 -19.65 26.32
CA TYR A 175 11.10 -19.70 26.28
C TYR A 175 11.61 -18.39 25.69
N ILE A 176 12.59 -17.76 26.33
CA ILE A 176 13.12 -16.45 25.95
C ILE A 176 14.64 -16.55 25.81
N ASP A 177 15.17 -16.01 24.72
CA ASP A 177 16.57 -16.11 24.37
C ASP A 177 17.09 -14.82 23.70
N GLN A 178 18.41 -14.61 23.73
CA GLN A 178 19.15 -13.53 23.07
C GLN A 178 18.49 -12.13 23.18
N LEU A 179 18.48 -11.53 24.37
CA LEU A 179 18.05 -10.14 24.57
C LEU A 179 19.17 -9.19 24.17
N PHE A 180 18.93 -8.26 23.25
CA PHE A 180 19.89 -7.24 22.85
C PHE A 180 19.22 -5.97 22.33
N PHE A 181 20.00 -4.90 22.22
CA PHE A 181 19.61 -3.67 21.55
C PHE A 181 20.31 -3.58 20.22
N ALA A 182 19.62 -3.14 19.17
CA ALA A 182 20.20 -3.04 17.85
C ALA A 182 19.77 -1.77 17.15
N LYS A 183 20.69 -1.23 16.35
CA LYS A 183 20.39 -0.15 15.42
C LYS A 183 19.61 -0.66 14.21
N ASN A 184 19.94 -1.87 13.75
CA ASN A 184 19.26 -2.54 12.65
C ASN A 184 18.80 -3.94 13.09
N LEU A 185 17.68 -4.42 12.54
CA LEU A 185 17.16 -5.75 12.87
C LEU A 185 18.05 -6.86 12.25
N PRO A 186 18.38 -7.95 12.98
CA PRO A 186 19.11 -9.09 12.44
C PRO A 186 18.37 -9.72 11.25
N PRO A 187 19.05 -10.13 10.17
CA PRO A 187 18.38 -10.81 9.06
C PRO A 187 17.82 -12.17 9.51
N ILE A 188 16.53 -12.45 9.26
CA ILE A 188 15.94 -13.77 9.56
C ILE A 188 16.15 -14.74 8.38
N PRO A 189 16.21 -16.06 8.63
CA PRO A 189 16.15 -17.07 7.58
C PRO A 189 14.91 -16.84 6.69
N PRO A 190 15.06 -16.88 5.36
CA PRO A 190 13.93 -16.80 4.46
C PRO A 190 12.94 -17.95 4.62
N ASP A 191 11.68 -17.71 4.25
CA ASP A 191 10.67 -18.74 4.07
C ASP A 191 11.10 -19.70 2.97
N GLN A 192 10.86 -21.00 3.20
CA GLN A 192 11.08 -22.04 2.20
C GLN A 192 10.40 -21.68 0.88
N PRO A 193 11.07 -21.86 -0.26
CA PRO A 193 10.42 -21.74 -1.55
C PRO A 193 9.19 -22.64 -1.64
N THR A 194 8.10 -22.13 -2.18
CA THR A 194 6.90 -22.90 -2.53
C THR A 194 6.76 -22.96 -4.04
N ALA A 195 6.12 -24.00 -4.55
CA ALA A 195 5.81 -24.13 -5.98
C ALA A 195 4.32 -23.88 -6.20
N TYR A 196 4.01 -22.93 -7.07
CA TYR A 196 2.64 -22.53 -7.36
C TYR A 196 1.83 -23.64 -8.03
N HIS A 197 2.44 -24.38 -8.97
CA HIS A 197 1.92 -25.68 -9.42
C HIS A 197 2.48 -26.81 -8.54
N PRO A 198 1.64 -27.58 -7.82
CA PRO A 198 2.11 -28.62 -6.93
C PRO A 198 2.85 -29.70 -7.71
N SER A 199 3.87 -30.29 -7.09
CA SER A 199 4.46 -31.53 -7.57
C SER A 199 3.39 -32.58 -7.83
N GLY A 200 3.50 -33.30 -8.93
CA GLY A 200 2.47 -34.25 -9.36
C GLY A 200 2.63 -34.67 -10.80
N GLU A 201 1.56 -35.25 -11.34
CA GLU A 201 1.49 -35.73 -12.71
C GLU A 201 0.85 -34.67 -13.62
N TYR A 202 1.50 -34.39 -14.75
CA TYR A 202 1.07 -33.42 -15.75
C TYR A 202 1.19 -34.03 -17.16
N ASP A 203 0.38 -33.54 -18.08
CA ASP A 203 0.51 -33.91 -19.49
C ASP A 203 1.33 -32.86 -20.25
N ASN A 204 2.19 -33.30 -21.18
CA ASN A 204 3.03 -32.51 -22.09
C ASN A 204 4.12 -31.67 -21.44
N PHE A 205 3.74 -30.73 -20.58
CA PHE A 205 4.63 -29.86 -19.84
C PHE A 205 3.91 -29.27 -18.62
N VAL A 206 4.67 -28.75 -17.67
CA VAL A 206 4.19 -27.88 -16.59
C VAL A 206 5.08 -26.65 -16.53
N VAL A 207 4.49 -25.50 -16.22
CA VAL A 207 5.25 -24.27 -15.94
C VAL A 207 5.21 -24.04 -14.44
N VAL A 208 6.37 -24.07 -13.78
CA VAL A 208 6.48 -23.99 -12.33
C VAL A 208 6.97 -22.60 -11.94
N GLU A 209 6.13 -21.85 -11.24
CA GLU A 209 6.56 -20.63 -10.55
C GLU A 209 7.00 -20.99 -9.12
N LEU A 210 8.26 -20.69 -8.80
CA LEU A 210 8.79 -20.76 -7.44
C LEU A 210 8.57 -19.41 -6.74
N ARG A 211 8.17 -19.44 -5.47
CA ARG A 211 7.92 -18.23 -4.65
C ARG A 211 8.52 -18.36 -3.26
N THR A 212 8.98 -17.25 -2.71
CA THR A 212 9.26 -17.11 -1.28
C THR A 212 8.51 -15.89 -0.77
N TYR A 213 8.00 -15.97 0.47
CA TYR A 213 7.28 -14.87 1.11
C TYR A 213 8.23 -13.90 1.84
N SER A 214 9.53 -14.16 1.76
CA SER A 214 10.57 -13.32 2.36
C SER A 214 11.05 -12.25 1.38
N VAL A 215 10.74 -10.99 1.70
CA VAL A 215 11.16 -9.81 0.93
C VAL A 215 12.69 -9.75 0.85
N GLY A 216 13.23 -9.54 -0.35
CA GLY A 216 14.67 -9.39 -0.60
C GLY A 216 15.46 -10.70 -0.54
N ALA A 217 14.80 -11.86 -0.56
CA ALA A 217 15.46 -13.16 -0.66
C ALA A 217 15.46 -13.67 -2.11
N ASP A 218 16.63 -14.10 -2.59
CA ASP A 218 16.80 -14.72 -3.90
C ASP A 218 16.50 -16.22 -3.83
N ILE A 219 15.82 -16.79 -4.82
CA ILE A 219 15.60 -18.24 -4.90
C ILE A 219 16.68 -18.87 -5.78
N TYR A 220 17.40 -19.86 -5.27
CA TYR A 220 18.32 -20.70 -6.01
C TYR A 220 17.76 -22.11 -6.15
N TYR A 221 17.90 -22.72 -7.33
CA TYR A 221 17.30 -24.02 -7.62
C TYR A 221 18.21 -24.94 -8.43
N THR A 222 17.88 -26.23 -8.38
CA THR A 222 18.46 -27.30 -9.18
C THR A 222 17.35 -28.17 -9.76
N THR A 223 17.58 -28.78 -10.91
CA THR A 223 16.63 -29.69 -11.60
C THR A 223 17.14 -31.14 -11.69
N ASP A 224 18.32 -31.40 -11.13
CA ASP A 224 18.97 -32.72 -11.09
C ASP A 224 18.84 -33.40 -9.72
N GLY A 225 18.09 -32.79 -8.79
CA GLY A 225 17.87 -33.29 -7.43
C GLY A 225 19.01 -33.02 -6.43
N THR A 226 20.06 -32.30 -6.82
CA THR A 226 21.13 -31.86 -5.89
C THR A 226 20.65 -30.73 -4.98
N ILE A 227 21.30 -30.51 -3.83
CA ILE A 227 20.91 -29.43 -2.90
C ILE A 227 21.39 -28.09 -3.47
N PRO A 228 20.52 -27.08 -3.65
CA PRO A 228 20.93 -25.80 -4.20
C PRO A 228 21.79 -24.97 -3.22
N THR A 229 22.67 -24.13 -3.78
CA THR A 229 23.51 -23.13 -3.11
C THR A 229 23.48 -21.80 -3.90
N LYS A 230 24.11 -20.72 -3.40
CA LYS A 230 24.20 -19.43 -4.13
C LYS A 230 24.98 -19.50 -5.46
N GLU A 231 25.68 -20.60 -5.70
CA GLU A 231 26.36 -20.92 -6.97
C GLU A 231 25.46 -21.72 -7.94
N SER A 232 24.28 -22.17 -7.49
CA SER A 232 23.28 -22.84 -8.31
C SER A 232 22.52 -21.86 -9.21
N SER A 233 21.52 -22.33 -9.96
CA SER A 233 20.76 -21.47 -10.86
C SER A 233 19.90 -20.50 -10.07
N LEU A 234 20.12 -19.19 -10.25
CA LEU A 234 19.23 -18.15 -9.74
C LEU A 234 17.89 -18.23 -10.49
N TYR A 235 16.80 -18.34 -9.75
CA TYR A 235 15.44 -18.31 -10.28
C TYR A 235 15.09 -16.89 -10.72
N LYS A 236 14.81 -16.71 -12.01
CA LYS A 236 14.52 -15.39 -12.63
C LYS A 236 13.12 -15.30 -13.23
N GLY A 237 12.34 -16.37 -13.13
CA GLY A 237 11.02 -16.51 -13.75
C GLY A 237 10.61 -17.97 -13.88
N PRO A 238 9.35 -18.24 -14.26
CA PRO A 238 8.79 -19.58 -14.24
C PRO A 238 9.58 -20.62 -15.04
N LEU A 239 9.69 -21.84 -14.51
CA LEU A 239 10.42 -22.96 -15.12
C LEU A 239 9.48 -23.79 -15.99
N ARG A 240 9.77 -23.90 -17.28
CA ARG A 240 9.04 -24.80 -18.18
C ARG A 240 9.67 -26.20 -18.13
N LEU A 241 8.93 -27.17 -17.59
CA LEU A 241 9.36 -28.57 -17.48
C LEU A 241 8.62 -29.42 -18.51
N GLU A 242 9.34 -29.94 -19.50
CA GLU A 242 8.79 -30.81 -20.56
C GLU A 242 9.07 -32.30 -20.31
N SER A 243 9.82 -32.64 -19.27
CA SER A 243 10.11 -34.02 -18.87
C SER A 243 10.04 -34.15 -17.36
N SER A 244 9.80 -35.36 -16.87
CA SER A 244 9.79 -35.64 -15.43
C SER A 244 11.07 -35.14 -14.77
N THR A 245 10.94 -34.30 -13.74
CA THR A 245 12.03 -33.51 -13.15
C THR A 245 11.79 -33.35 -11.66
N THR A 246 12.84 -33.50 -10.85
CA THR A 246 12.83 -33.09 -9.44
C THR A 246 13.46 -31.71 -9.32
N VAL A 247 12.66 -30.73 -8.91
CA VAL A 247 13.13 -29.36 -8.63
C VAL A 247 13.41 -29.25 -7.14
N LYS A 248 14.64 -28.88 -6.76
CA LYS A 248 14.94 -28.45 -5.39
C LYS A 248 15.24 -26.96 -5.37
N ALA A 249 14.83 -26.28 -4.30
CA ALA A 249 14.97 -24.84 -4.18
C ALA A 249 15.29 -24.41 -2.74
N VAL A 250 16.10 -23.35 -2.61
CA VAL A 250 16.34 -22.60 -1.36
C VAL A 250 16.14 -21.12 -1.61
N ALA A 251 15.61 -20.39 -0.65
CA ALA A 251 15.65 -18.94 -0.63
C ALA A 251 16.90 -18.48 0.15
N TYR A 252 17.54 -17.41 -0.29
CA TYR A 252 18.81 -16.92 0.24
C TYR A 252 18.70 -15.44 0.59
N ASN A 253 19.04 -15.09 1.84
CA ASN A 253 19.12 -13.71 2.31
C ASN A 253 20.57 -13.23 2.29
N PRO A 254 20.95 -12.33 1.37
CA PRO A 254 22.34 -11.86 1.25
C PRO A 254 22.78 -11.02 2.45
N LYS A 255 21.86 -10.38 3.18
CA LYS A 255 22.21 -9.56 4.36
C LYS A 255 22.72 -10.39 5.54
N GLY A 256 22.31 -11.66 5.61
CA GLY A 256 22.73 -12.60 6.66
C GLY A 256 23.67 -13.70 6.21
N ASP A 257 23.83 -13.90 4.89
CA ASP A 257 24.39 -15.13 4.30
C ASP A 257 23.64 -16.39 4.77
N ILE A 258 22.32 -16.31 4.90
CA ILE A 258 21.45 -17.36 5.47
C ILE A 258 20.53 -17.92 4.39
N TYR A 259 20.37 -19.24 4.38
CA TYR A 259 19.42 -19.95 3.53
C TYR A 259 18.14 -20.32 4.28
N SER A 260 17.04 -20.46 3.54
CA SER A 260 15.89 -21.25 3.99
C SER A 260 16.25 -22.73 4.09
N GLU A 261 15.36 -23.50 4.69
CA GLU A 261 15.33 -24.95 4.47
C GLU A 261 15.11 -25.29 2.98
N VAL A 262 15.49 -26.51 2.58
CA VAL A 262 15.41 -26.97 1.18
C VAL A 262 14.01 -27.48 0.87
N SER A 263 13.39 -26.88 -0.15
CA SER A 263 12.16 -27.40 -0.76
C SER A 263 12.47 -28.42 -1.85
N SER A 264 11.60 -29.42 -2.02
CA SER A 264 11.71 -30.46 -3.05
C SER A 264 10.36 -30.72 -3.71
N PHE A 265 10.30 -30.65 -5.03
CA PHE A 265 9.10 -30.81 -5.84
C PHE A 265 9.34 -31.84 -6.95
N ASP A 266 8.54 -32.91 -6.97
CA ASP A 266 8.64 -33.97 -7.97
C ASP A 266 7.56 -33.82 -9.06
N TYR A 267 7.97 -33.57 -10.30
CA TYR A 267 7.07 -33.48 -11.45
C TYR A 267 7.22 -34.70 -12.34
N VAL A 268 6.10 -35.33 -12.68
CA VAL A 268 6.01 -36.44 -13.62
C VAL A 268 5.28 -35.96 -14.86
N ILE A 269 5.95 -35.95 -16.01
CA ILE A 269 5.39 -35.43 -17.27
C ILE A 269 5.07 -36.58 -18.22
N HIS A 270 3.79 -36.75 -18.52
CA HIS A 270 3.27 -37.69 -19.50
C HIS A 270 3.12 -36.99 -20.86
N GLN A 271 3.88 -37.41 -21.87
CA GLN A 271 3.74 -36.82 -23.20
C GLN A 271 2.41 -37.27 -23.84
N LYS A 272 1.47 -36.33 -24.05
CA LYS A 272 0.25 -36.49 -24.85
C LYS A 272 0.43 -35.83 -26.23
N GLU A 273 -0.07 -36.45 -27.28
CA GLU A 273 0.18 -36.02 -28.66
C GLU A 273 -0.63 -34.79 -29.14
N ASP A 274 -1.15 -33.95 -28.23
CA ASP A 274 -1.94 -32.77 -28.61
C ASP A 274 -1.04 -31.53 -28.80
N LEU A 275 -0.89 -31.10 -30.06
CA LEU A 275 -0.10 -29.92 -30.42
C LEU A 275 -0.88 -28.62 -30.19
N ALA A 276 -0.36 -27.72 -29.36
CA ALA A 276 -0.97 -26.43 -29.06
C ALA A 276 -1.11 -25.53 -30.31
N LYS A 277 -2.17 -24.71 -30.37
CA LYS A 277 -2.35 -23.70 -31.43
C LYS A 277 -1.22 -22.67 -31.39
N PRO A 278 -0.75 -22.14 -32.53
CA PRO A 278 0.18 -21.03 -32.53
C PRO A 278 -0.39 -19.82 -31.77
N LYS A 279 0.44 -19.19 -30.94
CA LYS A 279 0.12 -17.95 -30.21
C LYS A 279 0.63 -16.76 -31.01
N ALA A 280 -0.20 -15.73 -31.20
CA ALA A 280 0.19 -14.48 -31.83
C ALA A 280 0.56 -13.43 -30.78
N SER A 281 1.60 -12.63 -31.03
CA SER A 281 1.99 -11.47 -30.21
C SER A 281 2.31 -10.27 -31.11
N PRO A 282 1.67 -9.10 -30.92
CA PRO A 282 0.59 -8.86 -29.98
C PRO A 282 -0.67 -9.66 -30.35
N ALA A 283 -1.52 -9.99 -29.37
CA ALA A 283 -2.78 -10.68 -29.60
C ALA A 283 -3.69 -9.96 -30.61
N ALA A 284 -4.66 -10.68 -31.16
CA ALA A 284 -5.69 -10.12 -32.02
C ALA A 284 -6.48 -9.00 -31.31
N GLY A 285 -6.88 -7.97 -32.04
CA GLY A 285 -7.65 -6.84 -31.52
C GLY A 285 -7.52 -5.57 -32.36
N THR A 286 -8.01 -4.46 -31.79
CA THR A 286 -7.93 -3.13 -32.39
C THR A 286 -6.68 -2.39 -31.92
N TYR A 287 -6.01 -1.70 -32.85
CA TYR A 287 -4.79 -0.93 -32.64
C TYR A 287 -4.85 0.38 -33.43
N ALA A 288 -4.25 1.45 -32.91
CA ALA A 288 -4.19 2.71 -33.64
C ALA A 288 -3.02 2.84 -34.62
N VAL A 289 -2.01 1.98 -34.48
CA VAL A 289 -0.81 1.95 -35.32
C VAL A 289 -0.58 0.57 -35.91
N ALA A 290 0.21 0.50 -36.99
CA ALA A 290 0.56 -0.75 -37.62
C ALA A 290 1.28 -1.69 -36.64
N GLN A 291 0.94 -2.97 -36.66
CA GLN A 291 1.50 -3.99 -35.77
C GLN A 291 2.51 -4.88 -36.50
N SER A 292 3.47 -5.41 -35.75
CA SER A 292 4.40 -6.45 -36.19
C SER A 292 4.06 -7.72 -35.43
N VAL A 293 3.33 -8.64 -36.08
CA VAL A 293 2.77 -9.83 -35.42
C VAL A 293 3.75 -10.98 -35.48
N GLU A 294 4.18 -11.45 -34.32
CA GLU A 294 5.01 -12.62 -34.13
C GLU A 294 4.16 -13.84 -33.77
N PHE A 295 4.58 -15.03 -34.22
CA PHE A 295 3.95 -16.29 -33.84
C PHE A 295 4.94 -17.20 -33.09
N SER A 296 4.47 -17.82 -32.01
CA SER A 296 5.17 -18.86 -31.27
C SER A 296 4.34 -20.15 -31.20
N ALA A 297 5.01 -21.29 -31.04
CA ALA A 297 4.41 -22.62 -30.91
C ALA A 297 5.31 -23.52 -30.05
N SER A 298 4.85 -24.74 -29.74
CA SER A 298 5.64 -25.74 -29.02
C SER A 298 7.01 -25.97 -29.65
N GLU A 299 8.02 -26.25 -28.83
CA GLU A 299 9.40 -26.44 -29.29
C GLU A 299 9.49 -27.51 -30.38
N GLY A 300 10.22 -27.20 -31.46
CA GLY A 300 10.37 -28.07 -32.64
C GLY A 300 9.20 -28.05 -33.63
N ALA A 301 8.09 -27.37 -33.33
CA ALA A 301 6.98 -27.23 -34.27
C ALA A 301 7.26 -26.20 -35.37
N THR A 302 6.84 -26.47 -36.60
CA THR A 302 6.88 -25.52 -37.71
C THR A 302 5.52 -24.85 -37.87
N ILE A 303 5.50 -23.51 -37.91
CA ILE A 303 4.26 -22.73 -38.07
C ILE A 303 4.02 -22.43 -39.56
N TYR A 304 2.78 -22.63 -40.01
CA TYR A 304 2.29 -22.26 -41.33
C TYR A 304 1.12 -21.30 -41.22
N TYR A 305 1.06 -20.28 -42.06
CA TYR A 305 0.04 -19.24 -41.96
C TYR A 305 -0.51 -18.76 -43.30
N THR A 306 -1.65 -18.08 -43.23
CA THR A 306 -2.32 -17.38 -44.33
C THR A 306 -2.78 -16.00 -43.86
N THR A 307 -2.86 -15.05 -44.79
CA THR A 307 -3.35 -13.68 -44.55
C THR A 307 -4.53 -13.31 -45.45
N ASP A 308 -5.03 -14.26 -46.24
CA ASP A 308 -6.14 -14.11 -47.19
C ASP A 308 -7.45 -14.69 -46.63
N GLY A 309 -7.47 -15.08 -45.35
CA GLY A 309 -8.63 -15.65 -44.66
C GLY A 309 -8.86 -17.14 -44.90
N LYS A 310 -8.08 -17.81 -45.77
CA LYS A 310 -8.18 -19.26 -45.98
C LYS A 310 -7.61 -20.04 -44.81
N ASN A 311 -7.98 -21.31 -44.66
CA ASN A 311 -7.37 -22.16 -43.64
C ASN A 311 -5.94 -22.53 -44.07
N PRO A 312 -4.93 -22.40 -43.18
CA PRO A 312 -3.56 -22.76 -43.50
C PRO A 312 -3.40 -24.29 -43.59
N THR A 313 -2.44 -24.73 -44.39
CA THR A 313 -2.00 -26.12 -44.52
C THR A 313 -0.47 -26.15 -44.55
N THR A 314 0.16 -27.32 -44.57
CA THR A 314 1.62 -27.46 -44.77
C THR A 314 2.12 -26.93 -46.12
N ALA A 315 1.22 -26.65 -47.07
CA ALA A 315 1.54 -25.97 -48.34
C ALA A 315 1.45 -24.43 -48.25
N SER A 316 0.96 -23.88 -47.13
CA SER A 316 0.88 -22.43 -46.89
C SER A 316 2.27 -21.85 -46.59
N LYS A 317 2.33 -20.51 -46.39
CA LYS A 317 3.61 -19.86 -46.09
C LYS A 317 4.14 -20.32 -44.73
N ARG A 318 5.38 -20.78 -44.70
CA ARG A 318 6.11 -21.05 -43.44
C ARG A 318 6.39 -19.71 -42.75
N TYR A 319 6.10 -19.62 -41.46
CA TYR A 319 6.45 -18.48 -40.64
C TYR A 319 7.95 -18.50 -40.32
N SER A 320 8.62 -17.38 -40.56
CA SER A 320 10.07 -17.22 -40.29
C SER A 320 10.46 -15.82 -39.82
N GLN A 321 9.57 -14.83 -39.99
CA GLN A 321 9.76 -13.44 -39.59
C GLN A 321 8.40 -12.83 -39.23
N PRO A 322 8.37 -11.77 -38.38
CA PRO A 322 7.15 -11.09 -38.00
C PRO A 322 6.32 -10.59 -39.20
N ILE A 323 5.00 -10.66 -39.09
CA ILE A 323 4.05 -10.26 -40.14
C ILE A 323 3.60 -8.82 -39.88
N LYS A 324 3.93 -7.91 -40.80
CA LYS A 324 3.49 -6.50 -40.71
C LYS A 324 2.01 -6.34 -41.07
N VAL A 325 1.21 -5.85 -40.13
CA VAL A 325 -0.22 -5.54 -40.29
C VAL A 325 -0.42 -4.02 -40.25
N SER A 326 -0.71 -3.41 -41.41
CA SER A 326 -0.90 -1.94 -41.53
C SER A 326 -2.33 -1.52 -41.89
N LYS A 327 -3.22 -2.49 -42.03
CA LYS A 327 -4.66 -2.34 -42.32
C LYS A 327 -5.39 -3.56 -41.76
N ASN A 328 -6.72 -3.50 -41.70
CA ASN A 328 -7.55 -4.60 -41.23
C ASN A 328 -7.18 -5.90 -41.94
N SER A 329 -6.87 -6.94 -41.16
CA SER A 329 -6.29 -8.20 -41.65
C SER A 329 -6.73 -9.37 -40.78
N VAL A 330 -6.88 -10.54 -41.39
CA VAL A 330 -7.10 -11.81 -40.69
C VAL A 330 -5.90 -12.71 -40.96
N ILE A 331 -5.22 -13.13 -39.89
CA ILE A 331 -4.10 -14.08 -39.95
C ILE A 331 -4.54 -15.39 -39.32
N LYS A 332 -4.50 -16.47 -40.11
CA LYS A 332 -4.76 -17.83 -39.62
C LYS A 332 -3.48 -18.63 -39.62
N ALA A 333 -3.19 -19.37 -38.55
CA ALA A 333 -1.98 -20.18 -38.44
C ALA A 333 -2.24 -21.57 -37.84
N ILE A 334 -1.36 -22.53 -38.17
CA ILE A 334 -1.27 -23.87 -37.58
C ILE A 334 0.18 -24.15 -37.21
N ALA A 335 0.40 -24.98 -36.20
CA ALA A 335 1.68 -25.59 -35.89
C ALA A 335 1.69 -27.04 -36.39
N VAL A 336 2.85 -27.54 -36.84
CA VAL A 336 3.04 -28.93 -37.27
C VAL A 336 4.32 -29.48 -36.67
N LYS A 337 4.24 -30.62 -35.98
CA LYS A 337 5.37 -31.36 -35.40
C LYS A 337 5.11 -32.86 -35.55
N ASP A 338 6.10 -33.62 -36.00
CA ASP A 338 6.01 -35.09 -36.14
C ASP A 338 4.73 -35.59 -36.83
N GLN A 339 4.35 -34.93 -37.94
CA GLN A 339 3.11 -35.16 -38.72
C GLN A 339 1.78 -34.83 -38.02
N HIS A 340 1.81 -34.40 -36.77
CA HIS A 340 0.65 -33.89 -36.04
C HIS A 340 0.45 -32.39 -36.29
N GLN A 341 -0.80 -31.99 -36.51
CA GLN A 341 -1.19 -30.60 -36.76
C GLN A 341 -2.00 -30.06 -35.58
N SER A 342 -1.73 -28.83 -35.16
CA SER A 342 -2.58 -28.12 -34.20
C SER A 342 -3.94 -27.77 -34.81
N GLU A 343 -4.89 -27.40 -33.95
CA GLU A 343 -6.04 -26.62 -34.41
C GLU A 343 -5.62 -25.26 -35.00
N ILE A 344 -6.48 -24.68 -35.83
CA ILE A 344 -6.24 -23.38 -36.46
C ILE A 344 -6.42 -22.26 -35.42
N THR A 345 -5.42 -21.39 -35.29
CA THR A 345 -5.59 -20.08 -34.63
C THR A 345 -6.10 -19.06 -35.65
N VAL A 346 -7.05 -18.20 -35.24
CA VAL A 346 -7.63 -17.13 -36.06
C VAL A 346 -7.40 -15.81 -35.35
N ASN A 347 -6.64 -14.91 -35.97
CA ASN A 347 -6.26 -13.62 -35.39
C ASN A 347 -6.76 -12.47 -36.27
N GLU A 348 -7.71 -11.71 -35.74
CA GLU A 348 -8.30 -10.56 -36.41
C GLU A 348 -7.68 -9.26 -35.88
N TYR A 349 -7.11 -8.47 -36.78
CA TYR A 349 -6.49 -7.20 -36.44
C TYR A 349 -7.23 -6.07 -37.13
N THR A 350 -7.62 -5.05 -36.35
CA THR A 350 -8.22 -3.81 -36.84
C THR A 350 -7.25 -2.66 -36.60
N ILE A 351 -7.00 -1.84 -37.64
CA ILE A 351 -6.17 -0.63 -37.51
C ILE A 351 -7.08 0.60 -37.57
N ASP A 352 -7.42 1.16 -36.40
CA ASP A 352 -8.26 2.36 -36.27
C ASP A 352 -7.44 3.56 -35.80
N LYS A 353 -7.15 4.47 -36.73
CA LYS A 353 -6.30 5.65 -36.48
C LYS A 353 -7.04 6.81 -35.80
N ASN A 354 -8.33 6.67 -35.52
CA ASN A 354 -9.09 7.73 -34.85
C ASN A 354 -8.69 7.78 -33.36
N PRO A 355 -8.35 8.97 -32.82
CA PRO A 355 -8.07 9.11 -31.40
C PRO A 355 -9.23 8.61 -30.55
N THR A 356 -8.91 7.89 -29.48
CA THR A 356 -9.89 7.25 -28.62
C THR A 356 -9.37 7.13 -27.17
N PRO A 357 -10.24 7.22 -26.15
CA PRO A 357 -9.84 6.99 -24.76
C PRO A 357 -9.59 5.50 -24.46
N PHE A 358 -9.82 4.59 -25.40
CA PHE A 358 -9.67 3.15 -25.20
C PHE A 358 -8.30 2.78 -24.62
N LEU A 359 -8.31 2.15 -23.45
CA LEU A 359 -7.10 1.80 -22.71
C LEU A 359 -6.58 0.41 -23.08
N LYS A 360 -5.25 0.27 -23.09
CA LYS A 360 -4.56 -1.02 -23.03
C LYS A 360 -3.38 -0.95 -22.08
N ALA A 361 -3.02 -2.11 -21.52
CA ALA A 361 -1.78 -2.29 -20.78
C ALA A 361 -0.58 -2.32 -21.75
N ASP A 362 0.50 -1.65 -21.35
CA ASP A 362 1.81 -1.60 -21.99
C ASP A 362 2.88 -1.77 -20.90
N GLY A 363 3.27 -3.02 -20.66
CA GLY A 363 4.05 -3.40 -19.47
C GLY A 363 3.37 -2.96 -18.19
N LYS A 364 4.07 -2.21 -17.33
CA LYS A 364 3.54 -1.67 -16.07
C LYS A 364 2.64 -0.44 -16.21
N LYS A 365 2.33 0.02 -17.42
CA LYS A 365 1.59 1.26 -17.68
C LYS A 365 0.28 1.00 -18.39
N MET A 366 -0.72 1.83 -18.14
CA MET A 366 -1.91 1.90 -18.97
C MET A 366 -1.77 3.06 -19.96
N ARG A 367 -2.19 2.86 -21.21
CA ARG A 367 -2.10 3.87 -22.27
C ARG A 367 -3.39 3.97 -23.05
N GLY A 368 -3.75 5.21 -23.40
CA GLY A 368 -4.88 5.49 -24.30
C GLY A 368 -4.62 5.07 -25.74
N ASN A 369 -5.58 5.35 -26.62
CA ASN A 369 -5.48 5.10 -28.06
C ASN A 369 -5.04 3.66 -28.42
N TYR A 370 -5.71 2.67 -27.81
CA TYR A 370 -5.39 1.25 -27.94
C TYR A 370 -3.93 0.93 -27.60
N GLY A 371 -3.39 1.53 -26.55
CA GLY A 371 -2.03 1.28 -26.04
C GLY A 371 -0.93 2.11 -26.68
N SER A 372 -1.24 2.96 -27.67
CA SER A 372 -0.25 3.77 -28.41
C SER A 372 -0.21 5.24 -28.00
N GLY A 373 -1.14 5.68 -27.16
CA GLY A 373 -1.25 7.06 -26.69
C GLY A 373 -0.45 7.34 -25.43
N ASP A 374 -0.77 8.48 -24.82
CA ASP A 374 -0.19 8.90 -23.55
C ASP A 374 -0.54 7.92 -22.42
N GLU A 375 0.33 7.91 -21.41
CA GLU A 375 0.10 7.17 -20.18
C GLU A 375 -1.12 7.72 -19.45
N VAL A 376 -1.97 6.81 -18.98
CA VAL A 376 -3.16 7.12 -18.20
C VAL A 376 -3.03 6.44 -16.85
N VAL A 377 -2.96 7.23 -15.78
CA VAL A 377 -3.02 6.73 -14.41
C VAL A 377 -4.43 6.94 -13.88
N LEU A 378 -5.10 5.86 -13.48
CA LEU A 378 -6.48 5.91 -13.01
C LEU A 378 -6.50 6.37 -11.54
N ARG A 379 -7.28 7.41 -11.26
CA ARG A 379 -7.40 8.05 -9.96
C ARG A 379 -8.86 8.36 -9.68
N GLY A 380 -9.46 7.65 -8.72
CA GLY A 380 -10.90 7.74 -8.54
C GLY A 380 -11.43 7.21 -7.21
N THR A 381 -12.69 6.78 -7.26
CA THR A 381 -13.44 6.23 -6.12
C THR A 381 -14.36 5.09 -6.57
N ASN A 382 -14.99 4.43 -5.60
CA ASN A 382 -15.93 3.34 -5.82
C ASN A 382 -17.38 3.81 -5.63
N ALA A 383 -18.29 3.32 -6.47
CA ALA A 383 -19.74 3.48 -6.33
C ALA A 383 -20.34 2.46 -5.34
N GLY A 384 -19.71 2.29 -4.18
CA GLY A 384 -20.12 1.34 -3.14
C GLY A 384 -21.50 1.68 -2.56
N GLY A 385 -22.22 0.66 -2.10
CA GLY A 385 -23.55 0.83 -1.49
C GLY A 385 -24.70 1.00 -2.49
N TRP A 386 -24.42 1.10 -3.80
CA TRP A 386 -25.44 1.33 -4.82
C TRP A 386 -26.07 0.05 -5.37
N LEU A 387 -25.31 -0.72 -6.16
CA LEU A 387 -25.76 -2.01 -6.72
C LEU A 387 -25.35 -3.21 -5.86
N VAL A 388 -24.67 -2.95 -4.74
CA VAL A 388 -24.48 -3.91 -3.65
C VAL A 388 -24.70 -3.21 -2.32
N MET A 389 -25.59 -3.75 -1.49
CA MET A 389 -25.92 -3.17 -0.19
C MET A 389 -25.10 -3.81 0.94
N GLU A 390 -24.26 -3.01 1.58
CA GLU A 390 -23.61 -3.35 2.85
C GLU A 390 -24.20 -2.56 4.01
N SER A 391 -24.52 -3.23 5.11
CA SER A 391 -25.33 -2.69 6.22
C SER A 391 -24.68 -1.51 6.95
N TRP A 392 -23.36 -1.43 6.93
CA TRP A 392 -22.58 -0.40 7.62
C TRP A 392 -22.50 0.90 6.80
N MET A 393 -22.57 0.83 5.47
CA MET A 393 -22.57 2.01 4.58
C MET A 393 -23.98 2.39 4.10
N SER A 394 -24.91 1.44 4.02
CA SER A 394 -26.24 1.60 3.44
C SER A 394 -27.29 1.84 4.54
N PRO A 395 -28.32 2.68 4.30
CA PRO A 395 -29.40 2.96 5.26
C PRO A 395 -30.41 1.81 5.41
N THR A 396 -29.94 0.64 5.82
CA THR A 396 -30.76 -0.56 6.06
C THR A 396 -30.24 -1.33 7.26
N ASN A 397 -31.11 -2.06 7.96
CA ASN A 397 -30.71 -3.01 9.01
C ASN A 397 -30.49 -4.43 8.49
N SER A 398 -30.60 -4.66 7.17
CA SER A 398 -30.32 -5.96 6.57
C SER A 398 -28.83 -6.30 6.68
N PRO A 399 -28.46 -7.55 7.00
CA PRO A 399 -27.06 -7.97 6.99
C PRO A 399 -26.44 -7.97 5.58
N ASP A 400 -27.23 -8.27 4.55
CA ASP A 400 -26.80 -8.31 3.15
C ASP A 400 -27.95 -7.98 2.17
N GLN A 401 -27.61 -7.93 0.88
CA GLN A 401 -28.56 -7.65 -0.19
C GLN A 401 -29.54 -8.81 -0.44
N LYS A 402 -29.07 -10.07 -0.39
CA LYS A 402 -29.92 -11.26 -0.57
C LYS A 402 -31.04 -11.32 0.45
N THR A 403 -30.73 -11.04 1.72
CA THR A 403 -31.70 -10.94 2.82
C THR A 403 -32.66 -9.79 2.60
N THR A 404 -32.20 -8.65 2.07
CA THR A 404 -33.09 -7.53 1.71
C THR A 404 -34.11 -7.96 0.67
N ILE A 405 -33.66 -8.53 -0.45
CA ILE A 405 -34.52 -8.99 -1.55
C ILE A 405 -35.52 -10.03 -1.05
N LYS A 406 -35.03 -11.06 -0.34
CA LYS A 406 -35.86 -12.14 0.21
C LYS A 406 -36.93 -11.60 1.16
N THR A 407 -36.53 -10.80 2.16
CA THR A 407 -37.45 -10.28 3.17
C THR A 407 -38.53 -9.41 2.56
N LEU A 408 -38.17 -8.49 1.66
CA LEU A 408 -39.15 -7.63 1.00
C LEU A 408 -40.08 -8.42 0.07
N THR A 409 -39.56 -9.45 -0.61
CA THR A 409 -40.37 -10.34 -1.45
C THR A 409 -41.38 -11.14 -0.62
N GLU A 410 -40.96 -11.69 0.52
CA GLU A 410 -41.86 -12.41 1.43
C GLU A 410 -42.93 -11.49 2.03
N ARG A 411 -42.61 -10.22 2.29
CA ARG A 411 -43.54 -9.25 2.89
C ARG A 411 -44.50 -8.59 1.90
N PHE A 412 -44.04 -8.24 0.69
CA PHE A 412 -44.76 -7.38 -0.24
C PHE A 412 -44.93 -7.97 -1.65
N GLY A 413 -44.36 -9.13 -1.91
CA GLY A 413 -44.28 -9.72 -3.25
C GLY A 413 -43.11 -9.18 -4.08
N GLU A 414 -42.65 -9.99 -5.03
CA GLU A 414 -41.43 -9.72 -5.82
C GLU A 414 -41.48 -8.38 -6.57
N LYS A 415 -42.62 -8.06 -7.19
CA LYS A 415 -42.80 -6.80 -7.92
C LYS A 415 -42.54 -5.59 -7.01
N THR A 416 -43.21 -5.55 -5.86
CA THR A 416 -43.08 -4.43 -4.91
C THR A 416 -41.69 -4.40 -4.29
N ALA A 417 -41.08 -5.55 -3.99
CA ALA A 417 -39.72 -5.61 -3.49
C ALA A 417 -38.72 -4.93 -4.44
N TRP A 418 -38.79 -5.23 -5.74
CA TRP A 418 -37.95 -4.58 -6.74
C TRP A 418 -38.31 -3.11 -6.98
N GLU A 419 -39.58 -2.70 -6.88
CA GLU A 419 -39.95 -1.28 -6.90
C GLU A 419 -39.29 -0.50 -5.75
N LEU A 420 -39.20 -1.08 -4.55
CA LEU A 420 -38.54 -0.46 -3.39
C LEU A 420 -37.02 -0.40 -3.57
N ILE A 421 -36.40 -1.49 -4.04
CA ILE A 421 -34.95 -1.53 -4.32
C ILE A 421 -34.58 -0.54 -5.42
N ASN A 422 -35.36 -0.47 -6.49
CA ASN A 422 -35.16 0.51 -7.56
C ASN A 422 -35.29 1.95 -7.03
N LEU A 423 -36.28 2.22 -6.17
CA LEU A 423 -36.42 3.53 -5.54
C LEU A 423 -35.17 3.90 -4.71
N TYR A 424 -34.61 2.96 -3.95
CA TYR A 424 -33.35 3.18 -3.27
C TYR A 424 -32.23 3.51 -4.26
N GLN A 425 -32.04 2.69 -5.30
CA GLN A 425 -30.98 2.86 -6.28
C GLN A 425 -31.11 4.20 -7.04
N ASP A 426 -32.32 4.58 -7.44
CA ASP A 426 -32.62 5.84 -8.15
C ASP A 426 -32.28 7.08 -7.33
N ASN A 427 -32.43 7.00 -6.01
CA ASN A 427 -32.16 8.12 -5.12
C ASN A 427 -30.72 8.08 -4.57
N TYR A 428 -30.12 6.90 -4.44
CA TYR A 428 -28.79 6.77 -3.89
C TYR A 428 -27.77 7.38 -4.85
N TRP A 429 -27.71 6.94 -6.11
CA TRP A 429 -26.73 7.47 -7.07
C TRP A 429 -27.41 8.23 -8.20
N ASN A 430 -26.98 9.46 -8.47
CA ASN A 430 -27.57 10.31 -9.51
C ASN A 430 -26.50 11.00 -10.39
N GLU A 431 -26.93 11.87 -11.32
CA GLU A 431 -26.03 12.54 -12.26
C GLU A 431 -25.03 13.49 -11.57
N ASP A 432 -25.46 14.17 -10.50
CA ASP A 432 -24.63 15.14 -9.76
C ASP A 432 -23.44 14.44 -9.07
N ASP A 433 -23.58 13.14 -8.77
CA ASP A 433 -22.48 12.36 -8.19
C ASP A 433 -21.29 12.23 -9.15
N PHE A 434 -21.55 12.10 -10.46
CA PHE A 434 -20.48 12.11 -11.46
C PHE A 434 -19.85 13.50 -11.61
N ASP A 435 -20.64 14.56 -11.50
CA ASP A 435 -20.13 15.94 -11.50
C ASP A 435 -19.22 16.19 -10.30
N ASN A 436 -19.62 15.73 -9.12
CA ASN A 436 -18.81 15.81 -7.90
C ASN A 436 -17.46 15.09 -8.06
N ILE A 437 -17.47 13.88 -8.62
CA ILE A 437 -16.26 13.10 -8.90
C ILE A 437 -15.34 13.85 -9.87
N LYS A 438 -15.89 14.35 -10.99
CA LYS A 438 -15.10 15.10 -11.97
C LYS A 438 -14.52 16.39 -11.38
N GLN A 439 -15.30 17.11 -10.58
CA GLN A 439 -14.85 18.33 -9.87
C GLN A 439 -13.77 18.05 -8.84
N ALA A 440 -13.76 16.85 -8.23
CA ALA A 440 -12.69 16.38 -7.37
C ALA A 440 -11.40 16.01 -8.14
N GLY A 441 -11.39 16.12 -9.48
CA GLY A 441 -10.22 15.89 -10.32
C GLY A 441 -10.00 14.44 -10.69
N MET A 442 -10.95 13.56 -10.37
CA MET A 442 -10.87 12.14 -10.66
C MET A 442 -11.15 11.85 -12.14
N ASN A 443 -10.63 10.73 -12.62
CA ASN A 443 -10.79 10.27 -14.00
C ASN A 443 -11.39 8.87 -14.12
N VAL A 444 -11.70 8.19 -13.01
CA VAL A 444 -12.30 6.85 -13.01
C VAL A 444 -13.33 6.69 -11.90
N VAL A 445 -14.34 5.85 -12.13
CA VAL A 445 -15.23 5.32 -11.10
C VAL A 445 -15.30 3.80 -11.23
N ARG A 446 -14.97 3.08 -10.16
CA ARG A 446 -15.18 1.63 -10.08
C ARG A 446 -16.64 1.39 -9.68
N LEU A 447 -17.34 0.55 -10.44
CA LEU A 447 -18.76 0.23 -10.26
C LEU A 447 -18.88 -1.20 -9.72
N PRO A 448 -18.96 -1.38 -8.40
CA PRO A 448 -19.40 -2.63 -7.79
C PRO A 448 -20.81 -3.00 -8.25
N PHE A 449 -21.00 -4.21 -8.78
CA PHE A 449 -22.31 -4.75 -9.11
C PHE A 449 -22.44 -6.22 -8.68
N SER A 450 -23.68 -6.68 -8.53
CA SER A 450 -23.97 -8.07 -8.21
C SER A 450 -24.79 -8.75 -9.30
N TYR A 451 -24.84 -10.09 -9.26
CA TYR A 451 -25.71 -10.86 -10.14
C TYR A 451 -27.22 -10.70 -9.86
N PHE A 452 -27.63 -10.13 -8.71
CA PHE A 452 -29.03 -10.09 -8.29
C PHE A 452 -29.90 -9.24 -9.22
N GLU A 453 -29.37 -8.13 -9.72
CA GLU A 453 -30.02 -7.25 -10.71
C GLU A 453 -30.04 -7.86 -12.12
N MET A 454 -29.18 -8.85 -12.37
CA MET A 454 -28.86 -9.28 -13.74
C MET A 454 -29.46 -10.64 -14.09
N LEU A 455 -29.46 -11.58 -13.16
CA LEU A 455 -29.88 -12.97 -13.39
C LEU A 455 -31.17 -13.31 -12.66
N ASN A 456 -32.07 -14.02 -13.35
CA ASN A 456 -33.14 -14.77 -12.70
C ASN A 456 -32.54 -15.98 -11.94
N ALA A 457 -33.31 -16.58 -11.03
CA ALA A 457 -32.83 -17.67 -10.18
C ALA A 457 -32.28 -18.88 -10.98
N GLU A 458 -32.91 -19.18 -12.11
CA GLU A 458 -32.49 -20.23 -13.04
C GLU A 458 -31.24 -19.89 -13.87
N GLY A 459 -30.74 -18.65 -13.77
CA GLY A 459 -29.52 -18.18 -14.45
C GLY A 459 -29.74 -17.50 -15.81
N SER A 460 -30.99 -17.25 -16.22
CA SER A 460 -31.29 -16.46 -17.43
C SER A 460 -31.15 -14.95 -17.15
N LEU A 461 -30.83 -14.14 -18.16
CA LEU A 461 -30.78 -12.68 -18.00
C LEU A 461 -32.18 -12.11 -17.72
N LYS A 462 -32.25 -11.16 -16.78
CA LYS A 462 -33.43 -10.30 -16.61
C LYS A 462 -33.59 -9.38 -17.80
N SER A 463 -34.83 -9.01 -18.11
CA SER A 463 -35.11 -8.03 -19.18
C SER A 463 -34.49 -6.64 -18.91
N THR A 464 -34.22 -6.33 -17.65
CA THR A 464 -33.62 -5.08 -17.15
C THR A 464 -32.15 -5.22 -16.77
N ALA A 465 -31.50 -6.35 -17.09
CA ALA A 465 -30.20 -6.73 -16.53
C ALA A 465 -29.10 -5.66 -16.69
N PHE A 466 -29.17 -4.86 -17.76
CA PHE A 466 -28.13 -3.88 -18.10
C PHE A 466 -28.56 -2.43 -17.91
N ASP A 467 -29.82 -2.14 -17.56
CA ASP A 467 -30.37 -0.78 -17.58
C ASP A 467 -29.55 0.20 -16.71
N ARG A 468 -29.12 -0.25 -15.52
CA ARG A 468 -28.30 0.54 -14.59
C ARG A 468 -26.88 0.75 -15.07
N MET A 469 -26.26 -0.31 -15.60
CA MET A 469 -24.89 -0.26 -16.12
C MET A 469 -24.80 0.63 -17.38
N ASP A 470 -25.77 0.51 -18.29
CA ASP A 470 -25.86 1.35 -19.49
C ASP A 470 -25.95 2.83 -19.13
N TRP A 471 -26.84 3.16 -18.20
CA TRP A 471 -26.99 4.53 -17.70
C TRP A 471 -25.69 5.03 -17.07
N PHE A 472 -25.08 4.24 -16.18
CA PHE A 472 -23.86 4.62 -15.48
C PHE A 472 -22.69 4.89 -16.43
N ILE A 473 -22.44 3.98 -17.38
CA ILE A 473 -21.36 4.13 -18.38
C ILE A 473 -21.63 5.37 -19.24
N LYS A 474 -22.88 5.59 -19.66
CA LYS A 474 -23.25 6.77 -20.45
C LYS A 474 -23.05 8.08 -19.68
N GLU A 475 -23.43 8.15 -18.41
CA GLU A 475 -23.28 9.36 -17.59
C GLU A 475 -21.82 9.65 -17.24
N ALA A 476 -21.02 8.61 -16.99
CA ALA A 476 -19.57 8.72 -16.83
C ALA A 476 -18.90 9.23 -18.12
N ALA A 477 -19.27 8.66 -19.27
CA ALA A 477 -18.71 9.04 -20.57
C ALA A 477 -18.94 10.51 -20.93
N LYS A 478 -20.11 11.10 -20.59
CA LYS A 478 -20.39 12.54 -20.80
C LYS A 478 -19.37 13.45 -20.09
N ARG A 479 -18.75 12.96 -19.02
CA ARG A 479 -17.80 13.69 -18.17
C ARG A 479 -16.38 13.21 -18.33
N GLU A 480 -16.12 12.35 -19.32
CA GLU A 480 -14.80 11.77 -19.57
C GLU A 480 -14.26 11.06 -18.32
N LEU A 481 -15.12 10.28 -17.67
CA LEU A 481 -14.79 9.40 -16.57
C LEU A 481 -14.73 7.97 -17.09
N TYR A 482 -13.60 7.30 -16.84
CA TYR A 482 -13.51 5.87 -17.06
C TYR A 482 -14.40 5.12 -16.08
N VAL A 483 -14.92 3.96 -16.50
CA VAL A 483 -15.62 3.03 -15.62
C VAL A 483 -14.82 1.73 -15.50
N ILE A 484 -14.70 1.18 -14.30
CA ILE A 484 -14.28 -0.21 -14.09
C ILE A 484 -15.52 -0.98 -13.65
N LEU A 485 -15.92 -1.99 -14.42
CA LEU A 485 -17.05 -2.84 -14.04
C LEU A 485 -16.54 -3.94 -13.12
N ASP A 486 -16.98 -3.93 -11.87
CA ASP A 486 -16.52 -4.84 -10.84
C ASP A 486 -17.62 -5.83 -10.42
N MET A 487 -17.39 -7.12 -10.71
CA MET A 487 -18.25 -8.21 -10.26
C MET A 487 -18.05 -8.42 -8.76
N HIS A 488 -18.72 -7.56 -8.00
CA HIS A 488 -18.61 -7.47 -6.57
C HIS A 488 -19.37 -8.59 -5.85
N GLY A 489 -20.44 -9.10 -6.47
CA GLY A 489 -21.18 -10.27 -6.00
C GLY A 489 -21.48 -11.26 -7.12
N ALA A 490 -20.73 -12.37 -7.17
CA ALA A 490 -20.98 -13.46 -8.12
C ALA A 490 -22.05 -14.45 -7.63
N PRO A 491 -22.73 -15.21 -8.52
CA PRO A 491 -23.64 -16.29 -8.13
C PRO A 491 -23.04 -17.21 -7.05
N GLY A 492 -23.76 -17.33 -5.93
CA GLY A 492 -23.33 -18.13 -4.77
C GLY A 492 -22.28 -17.49 -3.87
N SER A 493 -21.84 -16.26 -4.15
CA SER A 493 -20.76 -15.55 -3.47
C SER A 493 -19.38 -16.21 -3.58
N GLN A 494 -18.41 -15.38 -3.95
CA GLN A 494 -17.00 -15.73 -4.04
C GLN A 494 -16.26 -15.70 -2.70
N ASN A 495 -16.86 -15.21 -1.62
CA ASN A 495 -16.18 -15.02 -0.33
C ASN A 495 -17.08 -15.15 0.92
N GLY A 496 -18.40 -15.21 0.76
CA GLY A 496 -19.37 -15.32 1.85
C GLY A 496 -19.53 -14.05 2.70
N LYS A 497 -19.09 -12.89 2.20
CA LYS A 497 -19.13 -11.61 2.91
C LYS A 497 -20.32 -10.76 2.48
N ASP A 498 -20.72 -9.81 3.32
CA ASP A 498 -21.83 -8.89 3.07
C ASP A 498 -21.63 -8.05 1.81
N HIS A 499 -20.39 -7.65 1.52
CA HIS A 499 -20.04 -6.95 0.27
C HIS A 499 -20.18 -7.82 -0.99
N SER A 500 -20.29 -9.15 -0.90
CA SER A 500 -20.74 -9.97 -2.05
C SER A 500 -22.26 -10.02 -2.21
N GLY A 501 -22.99 -9.46 -1.24
CA GLY A 501 -24.43 -9.46 -1.14
C GLY A 501 -25.06 -10.77 -0.61
N ASP A 502 -24.26 -11.80 -0.27
CA ASP A 502 -24.74 -13.11 0.19
C ASP A 502 -23.85 -13.68 1.31
N THR A 503 -24.38 -13.70 2.54
CA THR A 503 -23.71 -14.22 3.73
C THR A 503 -24.19 -15.61 4.16
N ASP A 504 -24.93 -16.35 3.32
CA ASP A 504 -25.46 -17.67 3.68
C ASP A 504 -24.36 -18.69 4.03
N ARG A 505 -23.14 -18.49 3.52
CA ARG A 505 -21.94 -19.26 3.85
C ARG A 505 -20.78 -18.34 4.23
N PRO A 506 -20.75 -17.85 5.48
CA PRO A 506 -19.76 -16.87 5.92
C PRO A 506 -18.33 -17.30 5.64
N ASP A 507 -17.50 -16.35 5.21
CA ASP A 507 -16.05 -16.50 4.98
C ASP A 507 -15.64 -17.57 3.96
N LYS A 508 -16.59 -18.03 3.14
CA LYS A 508 -16.34 -19.03 2.10
C LYS A 508 -17.18 -18.84 0.84
N GLY A 509 -18.47 -18.53 1.00
CA GLY A 509 -19.41 -18.53 -0.12
C GLY A 509 -19.66 -19.94 -0.70
N ASN A 510 -20.19 -19.98 -1.91
CA ASN A 510 -20.58 -21.19 -2.64
C ASN A 510 -20.30 -21.09 -4.15
N LEU A 511 -19.42 -20.17 -4.58
CA LEU A 511 -18.98 -20.08 -5.97
C LEU A 511 -17.97 -21.18 -6.31
N PHE A 512 -16.84 -21.19 -5.62
CA PHE A 512 -15.74 -22.14 -5.86
C PHE A 512 -16.17 -23.58 -5.57
N GLY A 513 -15.73 -24.51 -6.43
CA GLY A 513 -16.16 -25.91 -6.42
C GLY A 513 -17.61 -26.17 -6.88
N ASN A 514 -18.42 -25.14 -7.12
CA ASN A 514 -19.80 -25.27 -7.57
C ASN A 514 -19.94 -24.92 -9.06
N LYS A 515 -19.96 -25.96 -9.90
CA LYS A 515 -20.03 -25.81 -11.36
C LYS A 515 -21.24 -25.00 -11.85
N GLU A 516 -22.39 -25.08 -11.18
CA GLU A 516 -23.57 -24.32 -11.59
C GLU A 516 -23.34 -22.81 -11.40
N ASN A 517 -22.85 -22.42 -10.23
CA ASN A 517 -22.55 -21.02 -9.92
C ASN A 517 -21.42 -20.48 -10.80
N MET A 518 -20.33 -21.23 -10.96
CA MET A 518 -19.22 -20.87 -11.84
C MET A 518 -19.70 -20.66 -13.29
N ASN A 519 -20.55 -21.55 -13.82
CA ASN A 519 -21.11 -21.42 -15.17
C ASN A 519 -22.03 -20.20 -15.30
N LYS A 520 -22.85 -19.88 -14.28
CA LYS A 520 -23.67 -18.66 -14.26
C LYS A 520 -22.80 -17.40 -14.27
N THR A 521 -21.70 -17.39 -13.53
CA THR A 521 -20.72 -16.28 -13.53
C THR A 521 -20.05 -16.12 -14.90
N ILE A 522 -19.59 -17.22 -15.50
CA ILE A 522 -19.00 -17.24 -16.84
C ILE A 522 -19.99 -16.67 -17.87
N PHE A 523 -21.22 -17.20 -17.88
CA PHE A 523 -22.28 -16.75 -18.78
C PHE A 523 -22.57 -15.25 -18.62
N LEU A 524 -22.65 -14.75 -17.39
CA LEU A 524 -22.88 -13.33 -17.14
C LEU A 524 -21.75 -12.47 -17.70
N TRP A 525 -20.49 -12.87 -17.48
CA TRP A 525 -19.33 -12.19 -18.05
C TRP A 525 -19.29 -12.21 -19.58
N GLU A 526 -19.69 -13.33 -20.21
CA GLU A 526 -19.82 -13.39 -21.67
C GLU A 526 -20.83 -12.36 -22.20
N GLU A 527 -21.99 -12.23 -21.57
CA GLU A 527 -23.01 -11.28 -22.01
C GLU A 527 -22.63 -9.81 -21.72
N ILE A 528 -21.95 -9.54 -20.60
CA ILE A 528 -21.36 -8.21 -20.30
C ILE A 528 -20.31 -7.84 -21.36
N ALA A 529 -19.36 -8.73 -21.64
CA ALA A 529 -18.29 -8.49 -22.61
C ALA A 529 -18.84 -8.28 -24.03
N LYS A 530 -19.79 -9.12 -24.44
CA LYS A 530 -20.48 -9.01 -25.73
C LYS A 530 -21.20 -7.68 -25.89
N ARG A 531 -21.80 -7.15 -24.82
CA ARG A 531 -22.51 -5.87 -24.82
C ARG A 531 -21.57 -4.68 -24.91
N TYR A 532 -20.49 -4.68 -24.12
CA TYR A 532 -19.67 -3.49 -23.90
C TYR A 532 -18.32 -3.47 -24.63
N LYS A 533 -17.99 -4.47 -25.46
CA LYS A 533 -16.70 -4.57 -26.19
C LYS A 533 -16.26 -3.34 -26.98
N ASP A 534 -17.19 -2.45 -27.34
CA ASP A 534 -16.93 -1.23 -28.12
C ASP A 534 -17.04 0.07 -27.27
N GLU A 535 -17.32 -0.02 -25.96
CA GLU A 535 -17.51 1.13 -25.07
C GLU A 535 -16.21 1.80 -24.65
N LYS A 536 -15.86 2.91 -25.30
CA LYS A 536 -14.52 3.53 -25.18
C LYS A 536 -14.15 4.05 -23.79
N TRP A 537 -15.14 4.44 -22.99
CA TRP A 537 -14.94 4.95 -21.62
C TRP A 537 -15.00 3.84 -20.56
N LEU A 538 -15.18 2.59 -20.98
CA LEU A 538 -14.94 1.46 -20.10
C LEU A 538 -13.42 1.22 -20.04
N ALA A 539 -12.83 1.30 -18.85
CA ALA A 539 -11.42 0.93 -18.66
C ALA A 539 -11.23 -0.58 -18.75
N GLY A 540 -12.18 -1.35 -18.20
CA GLY A 540 -12.17 -2.79 -18.30
C GLY A 540 -13.05 -3.50 -17.28
N TYR A 541 -12.76 -4.78 -17.11
CA TYR A 541 -13.56 -5.74 -16.35
C TYR A 541 -12.79 -6.23 -15.13
N ASP A 542 -13.24 -5.89 -13.93
CA ASP A 542 -12.75 -6.44 -12.67
C ASP A 542 -13.53 -7.72 -12.32
N LEU A 543 -12.84 -8.85 -12.56
CA LEU A 543 -13.50 -10.13 -12.81
C LEU A 543 -14.26 -10.69 -11.61
N LEU A 544 -13.69 -10.50 -10.41
CA LEU A 544 -14.23 -10.94 -9.13
C LEU A 544 -13.60 -10.10 -8.03
N ASN A 545 -14.44 -9.41 -7.27
CA ASN A 545 -14.00 -8.72 -6.06
C ASN A 545 -13.67 -9.72 -4.95
N GLU A 546 -12.51 -9.58 -4.33
CA GLU A 546 -12.03 -10.29 -3.16
C GLU A 546 -12.46 -11.78 -3.10
N PRO A 547 -11.95 -12.68 -3.96
CA PRO A 547 -12.46 -14.05 -4.09
C PRO A 547 -12.04 -15.02 -2.98
N GLY A 548 -12.26 -14.66 -1.70
CA GLY A 548 -11.71 -15.34 -0.53
C GLY A 548 -12.22 -16.74 -0.23
N GLY A 549 -13.18 -17.23 -1.01
CA GLY A 549 -13.66 -18.61 -0.95
C GLY A 549 -12.68 -19.64 -1.51
N ALA A 550 -11.67 -19.21 -2.27
CA ALA A 550 -10.56 -20.04 -2.74
C ALA A 550 -9.25 -19.26 -2.73
N THR A 551 -8.13 -19.99 -2.72
CA THR A 551 -6.78 -19.43 -2.85
C THR A 551 -5.94 -20.28 -3.79
N GLY A 552 -4.93 -19.68 -4.41
CA GLY A 552 -4.03 -20.37 -5.31
C GLY A 552 -4.73 -20.94 -6.55
N ILE A 553 -4.43 -22.20 -6.91
CA ILE A 553 -4.83 -22.79 -8.21
C ILE A 553 -6.31 -22.75 -8.47
N GLU A 554 -7.14 -23.10 -7.47
CA GLU A 554 -8.59 -23.08 -7.67
C GLU A 554 -9.10 -21.69 -8.05
N GLN A 555 -8.54 -20.64 -7.43
CA GLN A 555 -8.87 -19.25 -7.73
C GLN A 555 -8.38 -18.88 -9.13
N PHE A 556 -7.12 -19.18 -9.47
CA PHE A 556 -6.51 -18.69 -10.71
C PHE A 556 -7.01 -19.45 -11.94
N ASP A 557 -7.28 -20.74 -11.81
CA ASP A 557 -7.90 -21.54 -12.88
C ASP A 557 -9.33 -21.07 -13.18
N PHE A 558 -10.02 -20.52 -12.19
CA PHE A 558 -11.31 -19.89 -12.43
C PHE A 558 -11.16 -18.50 -13.07
N TYR A 559 -10.20 -17.68 -12.63
CA TYR A 559 -9.85 -16.45 -13.35
C TYR A 559 -9.49 -16.72 -14.80
N ASP A 560 -8.78 -17.80 -15.11
CA ASP A 560 -8.42 -18.18 -16.47
C ASP A 560 -9.64 -18.58 -17.32
N GLN A 561 -10.61 -19.30 -16.74
CA GLN A 561 -11.90 -19.58 -17.39
C GLN A 561 -12.65 -18.29 -17.71
N LEU A 562 -12.73 -17.37 -16.75
CA LEU A 562 -13.36 -16.05 -16.94
C LEU A 562 -12.62 -15.22 -18.00
N TYR A 563 -11.28 -15.18 -17.95
CA TYR A 563 -10.44 -14.50 -18.92
C TYR A 563 -10.71 -15.01 -20.34
N LYS A 564 -10.70 -16.33 -20.53
CA LYS A 564 -10.96 -16.96 -21.83
C LYS A 564 -12.37 -16.66 -22.34
N ALA A 565 -13.38 -16.75 -21.47
CA ALA A 565 -14.77 -16.48 -21.81
C ALA A 565 -14.97 -15.01 -22.26
N VAL A 566 -14.45 -14.05 -21.49
CA VAL A 566 -14.49 -12.63 -21.85
C VAL A 566 -13.71 -12.37 -23.13
N ARG A 567 -12.48 -12.88 -23.24
CA ARG A 567 -11.64 -12.72 -24.44
C ARG A 567 -12.27 -13.32 -25.68
N GLU A 568 -13.16 -14.30 -25.58
CA GLU A 568 -13.91 -14.80 -26.73
C GLU A 568 -14.83 -13.71 -27.32
N LYS A 569 -15.46 -12.90 -26.47
CA LYS A 569 -16.43 -11.87 -26.89
C LYS A 569 -15.80 -10.50 -27.09
N ASP A 570 -14.76 -10.19 -26.34
CA ASP A 570 -14.07 -8.89 -26.35
C ASP A 570 -12.53 -9.05 -26.36
N LYS A 571 -11.92 -8.54 -27.44
CA LYS A 571 -10.48 -8.59 -27.67
C LYS A 571 -9.71 -7.37 -27.12
N ASN A 572 -10.41 -6.35 -26.62
CA ASN A 572 -9.82 -5.02 -26.48
C ASN A 572 -9.74 -4.51 -25.04
N HIS A 573 -10.79 -4.67 -24.22
CA HIS A 573 -10.77 -4.10 -22.86
C HIS A 573 -9.78 -4.80 -21.93
N MET A 574 -9.26 -4.06 -20.95
CA MET A 574 -8.37 -4.62 -19.94
C MET A 574 -9.14 -5.55 -18.98
N MET A 575 -8.44 -6.53 -18.43
CA MET A 575 -8.98 -7.40 -17.37
C MET A 575 -8.29 -7.05 -16.07
N PHE A 576 -9.05 -6.62 -15.07
CA PHE A 576 -8.56 -6.43 -13.72
C PHE A 576 -8.68 -7.77 -12.99
N ILE A 577 -7.55 -8.26 -12.47
CA ILE A 577 -7.44 -9.51 -11.72
C ILE A 577 -7.09 -9.13 -10.29
N GLU A 578 -7.92 -9.52 -9.34
CA GLU A 578 -7.84 -9.01 -7.98
C GLU A 578 -7.23 -10.02 -6.99
N ALA A 579 -6.39 -9.52 -6.08
CA ALA A 579 -5.99 -10.24 -4.87
C ALA A 579 -6.59 -9.58 -3.62
N ILE A 580 -7.03 -10.43 -2.69
CA ILE A 580 -7.67 -10.00 -1.44
C ILE A 580 -6.65 -9.46 -0.44
N TRP A 581 -5.42 -10.00 -0.43
CA TRP A 581 -4.48 -9.75 0.66
C TRP A 581 -3.20 -9.06 0.21
N GLU A 582 -2.44 -9.66 -0.70
CA GLU A 582 -1.08 -9.22 -0.99
C GLU A 582 -0.69 -9.49 -2.45
N PRO A 583 0.29 -8.76 -3.01
CA PRO A 583 0.70 -8.91 -4.40
C PRO A 583 1.01 -10.35 -4.84
N TYR A 584 1.64 -11.13 -3.97
CA TYR A 584 2.05 -12.50 -4.23
C TYR A 584 0.90 -13.52 -4.22
N HIS A 585 -0.33 -13.09 -3.89
CA HIS A 585 -1.54 -13.90 -4.03
C HIS A 585 -2.13 -13.86 -5.45
N LEU A 586 -1.46 -13.22 -6.40
CA LEU A 586 -1.72 -13.38 -7.84
C LEU A 586 -0.56 -14.10 -8.52
N PRO A 587 -0.80 -14.76 -9.66
CA PRO A 587 0.26 -15.45 -10.39
C PRO A 587 1.11 -14.50 -11.21
N ASN A 588 2.27 -14.95 -11.66
CA ASN A 588 2.85 -14.33 -12.85
C ASN A 588 1.85 -14.51 -14.03
N PRO A 589 1.42 -13.43 -14.71
CA PRO A 589 0.42 -13.50 -15.79
C PRO A 589 0.85 -14.37 -16.97
N ASP A 590 2.17 -14.55 -17.19
CA ASP A 590 2.70 -15.39 -18.26
C ASP A 590 2.36 -16.87 -18.07
N LEU A 591 2.12 -17.33 -16.83
CA LEU A 591 1.72 -18.71 -16.54
C LEU A 591 0.43 -19.11 -17.25
N TYR A 592 -0.51 -18.18 -17.30
CA TYR A 592 -1.81 -18.36 -17.93
C TYR A 592 -1.87 -17.73 -19.33
N GLY A 593 -0.78 -17.09 -19.77
CA GLY A 593 -0.70 -16.37 -21.03
C GLY A 593 -1.62 -15.16 -21.08
N TRP A 594 -1.92 -14.55 -19.94
CA TRP A 594 -2.81 -13.41 -19.82
C TRP A 594 -2.17 -12.15 -20.40
N GLU A 595 -2.84 -11.56 -21.37
CA GLU A 595 -2.46 -10.29 -22.00
C GLU A 595 -3.51 -9.22 -21.74
N ASN A 596 -3.05 -7.97 -21.71
CA ASN A 596 -3.87 -6.79 -21.48
C ASN A 596 -4.64 -6.89 -20.14
N VAL A 597 -3.90 -7.17 -19.07
CA VAL A 597 -4.41 -7.33 -17.72
C VAL A 597 -3.80 -6.29 -16.78
N VAL A 598 -4.54 -5.96 -15.73
CA VAL A 598 -4.15 -5.07 -14.64
C VAL A 598 -4.31 -5.85 -13.34
N TYR A 599 -3.34 -5.78 -12.43
CA TYR A 599 -3.49 -6.39 -11.12
C TYR A 599 -4.09 -5.38 -10.14
N SER A 600 -5.17 -5.79 -9.49
CA SER A 600 -5.91 -5.01 -8.52
C SER A 600 -5.64 -5.53 -7.11
N TYR A 601 -5.33 -4.63 -6.18
CA TYR A 601 -5.04 -4.96 -4.78
C TYR A 601 -5.81 -4.07 -3.82
N HIS A 602 -6.28 -4.66 -2.72
CA HIS A 602 -6.98 -3.95 -1.66
C HIS A 602 -6.07 -3.77 -0.44
N PHE A 603 -5.63 -2.54 -0.20
CA PHE A 603 -4.64 -2.24 0.84
C PHE A 603 -5.27 -1.58 2.05
N TYR A 604 -5.68 -2.40 3.02
CA TYR A 604 -6.23 -1.96 4.31
C TYR A 604 -5.25 -2.20 5.47
N GLY A 605 -4.66 -1.11 5.99
CA GLY A 605 -3.72 -1.15 7.11
C GLY A 605 -4.41 -1.18 8.48
N TRP A 606 -4.98 -2.31 8.88
CA TRP A 606 -5.80 -2.41 10.10
C TRP A 606 -5.03 -2.18 11.42
N ASP A 607 -3.71 -2.29 11.42
CA ASP A 607 -2.88 -2.10 12.60
C ASP A 607 -2.72 -0.62 12.96
N ASN A 608 -3.12 -0.26 14.19
CA ASN A 608 -3.01 1.09 14.75
C ASN A 608 -3.53 2.16 13.76
N ILE A 609 -4.80 2.07 13.39
CA ILE A 609 -5.45 2.90 12.35
C ILE A 609 -5.27 4.43 12.50
N ASP A 610 -5.09 4.92 13.72
CA ASP A 610 -4.90 6.35 14.00
C ASP A 610 -3.41 6.77 14.03
N SER A 611 -2.48 5.81 13.95
CA SER A 611 -1.03 6.02 14.08
C SER A 611 -0.35 6.23 12.72
N PHE A 612 0.08 7.47 12.46
CA PHE A 612 0.85 7.79 11.25
C PHE A 612 2.09 6.90 11.06
N PRO A 613 2.98 6.68 12.06
CA PRO A 613 4.12 5.78 11.89
C PRO A 613 3.72 4.35 11.49
N SER A 614 2.58 3.84 12.00
CA SER A 614 2.12 2.49 11.68
C SER A 614 1.57 2.40 10.26
N GLN A 615 0.74 3.36 9.85
CA GLN A 615 0.21 3.44 8.49
C GLN A 615 1.31 3.68 7.44
N LYS A 616 2.33 4.50 7.78
CA LYS A 616 3.53 4.68 6.97
C LYS A 616 4.29 3.38 6.77
N ARG A 617 4.52 2.59 7.84
CA ARG A 617 5.17 1.27 7.73
C ARG A 617 4.36 0.30 6.86
N PHE A 618 3.04 0.26 7.04
CA PHE A 618 2.15 -0.56 6.22
C PHE A 618 2.23 -0.17 4.74
N THR A 619 2.15 1.11 4.42
CA THR A 619 2.26 1.60 3.04
C THR A 619 3.62 1.23 2.44
N ASN A 620 4.70 1.47 3.18
CA ASN A 620 6.06 1.18 2.72
C ASN A 620 6.32 -0.30 2.50
N SER A 621 5.67 -1.20 3.24
CA SER A 621 5.86 -2.64 3.06
C SER A 621 5.32 -3.14 1.72
N LYS A 622 4.36 -2.43 1.09
CA LYS A 622 3.79 -2.81 -0.20
C LYS A 622 4.75 -2.57 -1.36
N ILE A 623 5.61 -1.55 -1.27
CA ILE A 623 6.57 -1.19 -2.34
C ILE A 623 7.47 -2.37 -2.72
N PRO A 624 8.24 -2.98 -1.81
CA PRO A 624 9.10 -4.11 -2.18
C PRO A 624 8.30 -5.37 -2.53
N MET A 625 7.09 -5.56 -2.00
CA MET A 625 6.22 -6.69 -2.40
C MET A 625 5.83 -6.61 -3.88
N VAL A 626 5.52 -5.40 -4.37
CA VAL A 626 5.17 -5.17 -5.78
C VAL A 626 6.41 -5.11 -6.67
N ASN A 627 7.45 -4.38 -6.27
CA ASN A 627 8.56 -4.05 -7.16
C ASN A 627 9.71 -5.06 -7.15
N GLU A 628 9.87 -5.82 -6.06
CA GLU A 628 11.00 -6.74 -5.88
C GLU A 628 10.51 -8.18 -5.82
N MET A 629 9.53 -8.49 -4.96
CA MET A 629 9.06 -9.86 -4.73
C MET A 629 8.28 -10.41 -5.92
N THR A 630 7.27 -9.68 -6.40
CA THR A 630 6.45 -10.13 -7.53
C THR A 630 6.97 -9.57 -8.85
N ASN A 631 7.17 -8.26 -8.91
CA ASN A 631 7.72 -7.53 -10.05
C ASN A 631 7.04 -7.90 -11.39
N TYR A 632 5.73 -8.19 -11.36
CA TYR A 632 4.99 -8.60 -12.54
C TYR A 632 4.91 -7.45 -13.56
N ASN A 633 5.02 -7.78 -14.86
CA ASN A 633 5.02 -6.81 -15.95
C ASN A 633 3.59 -6.39 -16.36
N VAL A 634 2.81 -5.94 -15.38
CA VAL A 634 1.42 -5.50 -15.54
C VAL A 634 1.20 -4.18 -14.80
N PRO A 635 0.24 -3.33 -15.23
CA PRO A 635 -0.14 -2.17 -14.46
C PRO A 635 -0.78 -2.58 -13.14
N LEU A 636 -0.71 -1.69 -12.16
CA LEU A 636 -1.26 -1.88 -10.83
C LEU A 636 -2.39 -0.90 -10.56
N LEU A 637 -3.48 -1.40 -10.00
CA LEU A 637 -4.56 -0.64 -9.37
C LEU A 637 -4.61 -0.97 -7.88
N VAL A 638 -4.53 0.02 -7.00
CA VAL A 638 -4.99 -0.09 -5.61
C VAL A 638 -6.52 0.09 -5.66
N GLY A 639 -7.24 -1.01 -5.89
CA GLY A 639 -8.68 -1.02 -6.21
C GLY A 639 -9.54 -0.54 -5.05
N GLU A 640 -9.08 -0.80 -3.84
CA GLU A 640 -9.68 -0.31 -2.63
C GLU A 640 -8.64 -0.02 -1.56
N PHE A 641 -8.88 1.04 -0.81
CA PHE A 641 -8.15 1.37 0.40
C PHE A 641 -8.91 2.43 1.20
N THR A 642 -8.66 2.43 2.50
CA THR A 642 -8.80 3.60 3.37
C THR A 642 -7.53 3.72 4.20
N LEU A 643 -7.19 4.93 4.62
CA LEU A 643 -6.10 5.19 5.57
C LEU A 643 -6.66 5.68 6.90
N PHE A 644 -7.93 5.31 7.15
CA PHE A 644 -8.68 5.52 8.37
C PHE A 644 -8.63 6.98 8.83
N ASN A 645 -8.55 7.21 10.14
CA ASN A 645 -8.82 8.53 10.70
C ASN A 645 -7.58 9.44 10.78
N ASN A 646 -6.44 9.06 10.22
CA ASN A 646 -5.22 9.88 10.24
C ASN A 646 -4.97 10.51 8.86
N LEU A 647 -5.19 11.82 8.72
CA LEU A 647 -5.06 12.52 7.43
C LEU A 647 -3.62 12.57 6.91
N GLN A 648 -2.60 12.51 7.77
CA GLN A 648 -1.20 12.46 7.31
C GLN A 648 -0.91 11.12 6.63
N SER A 649 -1.52 10.03 7.10
CA SER A 649 -1.45 8.72 6.45
C SER A 649 -2.01 8.78 5.02
N TRP A 650 -3.15 9.49 4.83
CA TRP A 650 -3.74 9.71 3.50
C TRP A 650 -2.78 10.40 2.55
N ASP A 651 -2.23 11.55 2.94
CA ASP A 651 -1.31 12.30 2.09
C ASP A 651 -0.04 11.48 1.77
N TYR A 652 0.55 10.82 2.78
CA TYR A 652 1.74 10.01 2.60
C TYR A 652 1.54 8.84 1.63
N ALA A 653 0.48 8.05 1.81
CA ALA A 653 0.27 6.88 0.97
C ALA A 653 -0.12 7.26 -0.46
N LEU A 654 -0.92 8.30 -0.64
CA LEU A 654 -1.25 8.82 -1.97
C LEU A 654 -0.02 9.36 -2.68
N ASN A 655 0.91 10.01 -1.97
CA ASN A 655 2.22 10.39 -2.51
C ASN A 655 3.05 9.17 -2.91
N VAL A 656 3.06 8.11 -2.10
CA VAL A 656 3.70 6.84 -2.49
C VAL A 656 3.07 6.29 -3.77
N TYR A 657 1.73 6.22 -3.85
CA TYR A 657 1.04 5.73 -5.05
C TYR A 657 1.31 6.60 -6.29
N GLU A 658 1.49 7.92 -6.11
CA GLU A 658 1.94 8.83 -7.18
C GLU A 658 3.37 8.52 -7.63
N GLN A 659 4.32 8.42 -6.70
CA GLN A 659 5.73 8.12 -6.97
C GLN A 659 5.93 6.75 -7.63
N GLN A 660 5.11 5.76 -7.25
CA GLN A 660 5.14 4.43 -7.86
C GLN A 660 4.40 4.34 -9.19
N GLY A 661 3.67 5.39 -9.60
CA GLY A 661 2.81 5.37 -10.79
C GLY A 661 1.60 4.42 -10.68
N TRP A 662 1.28 3.96 -9.48
CA TRP A 662 0.16 3.04 -9.24
C TRP A 662 -1.16 3.75 -9.38
N SER A 663 -2.15 3.16 -10.04
CA SER A 663 -3.51 3.70 -10.06
C SER A 663 -4.21 3.45 -8.72
N PHE A 664 -5.26 4.21 -8.39
CA PHE A 664 -6.06 3.94 -7.19
C PHE A 664 -7.54 4.29 -7.33
N THR A 665 -8.37 3.62 -6.54
CA THR A 665 -9.76 3.98 -6.24
C THR A 665 -10.02 3.92 -4.73
N THR A 666 -10.50 5.00 -4.13
CA THR A 666 -10.80 5.02 -2.70
C THR A 666 -12.04 4.19 -2.38
N TRP A 667 -12.06 3.52 -1.23
CA TRP A 667 -13.29 2.96 -0.67
C TRP A 667 -13.82 3.89 0.42
N SER A 668 -14.91 4.62 0.21
CA SER A 668 -15.80 4.67 -0.96
C SER A 668 -16.42 6.08 -1.16
N TYR A 669 -17.23 6.28 -2.20
CA TYR A 669 -17.84 7.58 -2.48
C TYR A 669 -18.81 8.04 -1.38
N LYS A 670 -19.72 7.15 -0.93
CA LYS A 670 -20.71 7.45 0.12
C LYS A 670 -20.72 6.41 1.24
N VAL A 671 -20.81 6.89 2.47
CA VAL A 671 -20.90 6.04 3.67
C VAL A 671 -21.84 6.63 4.71
N THR A 672 -22.69 5.80 5.29
CA THR A 672 -23.48 6.15 6.48
C THR A 672 -22.56 6.30 7.71
N GLY A 673 -22.71 7.39 8.46
CA GLY A 673 -21.87 7.78 9.58
C GLY A 673 -21.17 9.11 9.31
N GLU A 674 -21.77 10.20 9.77
CA GLU A 674 -21.25 11.56 9.60
C GLU A 674 -19.79 11.69 10.09
N GLY A 675 -18.89 12.15 9.22
CA GLY A 675 -17.47 12.31 9.50
C GLY A 675 -16.62 11.04 9.33
N SER A 676 -17.20 9.92 8.89
CA SER A 676 -16.47 8.67 8.65
C SER A 676 -15.31 8.86 7.65
N SER A 677 -14.15 8.27 7.96
CA SER A 677 -12.99 8.23 7.07
C SER A 677 -13.16 7.30 5.87
N TRP A 678 -14.24 6.52 5.85
CA TRP A 678 -14.57 5.59 4.75
C TRP A 678 -15.35 6.26 3.62
N GLY A 679 -15.78 7.51 3.74
CA GLY A 679 -16.64 8.15 2.76
C GLY A 679 -16.11 9.49 2.28
N MET A 680 -16.09 9.71 0.97
CA MET A 680 -15.95 11.07 0.42
C MET A 680 -17.15 11.95 0.78
N TYR A 681 -18.34 11.35 0.84
CA TYR A 681 -19.57 11.94 1.30
C TYR A 681 -20.12 11.09 2.45
N THR A 682 -20.40 11.72 3.58
CA THR A 682 -20.83 11.03 4.80
C THR A 682 -22.06 11.67 5.40
N GLY A 683 -22.92 10.87 6.03
CA GLY A 683 -24.15 11.39 6.60
C GLY A 683 -25.00 10.33 7.28
N ASN A 684 -26.18 10.72 7.73
CA ASN A 684 -27.07 9.85 8.51
C ASN A 684 -28.45 9.74 7.85
N PRO A 685 -28.55 9.16 6.64
CA PRO A 685 -29.83 8.94 5.96
C PRO A 685 -30.82 8.13 6.82
N PRO A 686 -32.15 8.30 6.61
CA PRO A 686 -33.15 7.52 7.34
C PRO A 686 -32.98 6.01 7.14
N LYS A 687 -32.68 5.28 8.22
CA LYS A 687 -32.44 3.84 8.20
C LYS A 687 -33.75 3.05 8.05
N VAL A 688 -33.82 2.19 7.04
CA VAL A 688 -34.93 1.24 6.84
C VAL A 688 -34.79 0.02 7.75
N ASN A 689 -35.90 -0.39 8.36
CA ASN A 689 -36.06 -1.67 9.02
C ASN A 689 -36.85 -2.61 8.08
N ILE A 690 -36.15 -3.50 7.38
CA ILE A 690 -36.76 -4.35 6.34
C ILE A 690 -37.78 -5.36 6.88
N GLN A 691 -37.77 -5.65 8.19
CA GLN A 691 -38.72 -6.57 8.83
C GLN A 691 -40.01 -5.87 9.28
N ASN A 692 -39.91 -4.61 9.73
CA ASN A 692 -41.01 -3.96 10.47
C ASN A 692 -41.60 -2.73 9.78
N ASP A 693 -40.83 -1.97 9.00
CA ASP A 693 -41.36 -0.76 8.35
C ASP A 693 -42.44 -1.16 7.33
N SER A 694 -43.53 -0.39 7.24
CA SER A 694 -44.53 -0.56 6.18
C SER A 694 -43.95 -0.15 4.82
N GLU A 695 -44.56 -0.60 3.72
CA GLU A 695 -44.14 -0.20 2.36
C GLU A 695 -44.03 1.34 2.23
N GLU A 696 -45.03 2.08 2.72
CA GLU A 696 -45.05 3.54 2.70
C GLU A 696 -43.88 4.17 3.47
N VAL A 697 -43.55 3.62 4.64
CA VAL A 697 -42.40 4.08 5.44
C VAL A 697 -41.09 3.78 4.73
N ILE A 698 -40.95 2.62 4.09
CA ILE A 698 -39.76 2.27 3.31
C ILE A 698 -39.60 3.26 2.14
N ARG A 699 -40.67 3.52 1.37
CA ARG A 699 -40.64 4.48 0.26
C ARG A 699 -40.21 5.87 0.73
N SER A 700 -40.78 6.34 1.84
CA SER A 700 -40.42 7.64 2.41
C SER A 700 -38.94 7.72 2.81
N LYS A 701 -38.42 6.72 3.52
CA LYS A 701 -37.02 6.70 3.96
C LYS A 701 -36.03 6.59 2.79
N TRP A 702 -36.25 5.65 1.87
CA TRP A 702 -35.36 5.43 0.74
C TRP A 702 -35.44 6.53 -0.34
N SER A 703 -36.49 7.36 -0.35
CA SER A 703 -36.50 8.58 -1.19
C SER A 703 -35.52 9.68 -0.71
N GLN A 704 -34.95 9.56 0.49
CA GLN A 704 -34.11 10.60 1.10
C GLN A 704 -32.62 10.24 1.10
N VAL A 705 -32.20 9.19 0.40
CA VAL A 705 -30.83 8.64 0.45
C VAL A 705 -29.87 9.25 -0.57
N GLY A 706 -30.29 10.33 -1.25
CA GLY A 706 -29.44 11.08 -2.17
C GLY A 706 -28.38 11.91 -1.47
N THR A 707 -27.30 12.17 -2.20
CA THR A 707 -26.11 12.89 -1.71
C THR A 707 -26.49 14.22 -1.06
N ASP A 708 -27.21 15.09 -1.79
CA ASP A 708 -27.61 16.41 -1.29
C ASP A 708 -28.68 16.37 -0.20
N ALA A 709 -29.41 15.26 -0.07
CA ALA A 709 -30.48 15.10 0.90
C ALA A 709 -29.96 14.70 2.28
N SER A 710 -29.02 13.74 2.33
CA SER A 710 -28.62 13.09 3.58
C SER A 710 -27.12 12.99 3.82
N PHE A 711 -26.28 13.39 2.85
CA PHE A 711 -24.83 13.31 2.96
C PHE A 711 -24.19 14.69 2.84
N LYS A 712 -22.96 14.81 3.36
CA LYS A 712 -22.13 16.00 3.26
C LYS A 712 -20.75 15.60 2.80
N ARG A 713 -20.14 16.44 1.96
CA ARG A 713 -18.76 16.27 1.53
C ARG A 713 -17.82 16.26 2.74
N ASN A 714 -16.99 15.24 2.81
CA ASN A 714 -15.94 15.11 3.81
C ASN A 714 -14.70 15.91 3.39
N ASP A 715 -14.72 17.21 3.68
CA ASP A 715 -13.78 18.18 3.09
C ASP A 715 -12.31 17.81 3.21
N TYR A 716 -11.87 17.36 4.38
CA TYR A 716 -10.46 17.08 4.62
C TYR A 716 -9.96 15.93 3.74
N PHE A 717 -10.62 14.77 3.77
CA PHE A 717 -10.19 13.61 2.99
C PHE A 717 -10.33 13.86 1.50
N VAL A 718 -11.46 14.45 1.05
CA VAL A 718 -11.66 14.72 -0.38
C VAL A 718 -10.63 15.71 -0.92
N ASP A 719 -10.23 16.72 -0.14
CA ASP A 719 -9.20 17.66 -0.59
C ASP A 719 -7.80 17.04 -0.63
N VAL A 720 -7.47 16.13 0.29
CA VAL A 720 -6.23 15.33 0.17
C VAL A 720 -6.27 14.51 -1.10
N ILE A 721 -7.34 13.73 -1.32
CA ILE A 721 -7.49 12.87 -2.49
C ILE A 721 -7.41 13.70 -3.79
N ARG A 722 -8.09 14.85 -3.82
CA ARG A 722 -8.10 15.78 -4.97
C ARG A 722 -6.71 16.19 -5.43
N ASN A 723 -5.77 16.38 -4.50
CA ASN A 723 -4.40 16.78 -4.81
C ASN A 723 -3.61 15.72 -5.56
N TYR A 724 -3.96 14.44 -5.38
CA TYR A 724 -3.33 13.30 -6.05
C TYR A 724 -4.17 12.75 -7.20
N ALA A 725 -5.49 13.02 -7.20
CA ALA A 725 -6.36 12.70 -8.31
C ALA A 725 -6.04 13.57 -9.53
N ASN A 726 -5.77 14.86 -9.31
CA ASN A 726 -5.25 15.76 -10.33
C ASN A 726 -4.11 16.62 -9.75
N PRO A 727 -2.84 16.27 -10.04
CA PRO A 727 -1.66 17.01 -9.54
C PRO A 727 -1.64 18.50 -9.94
N ASP A 728 -2.32 18.90 -11.01
CA ASP A 728 -2.41 20.31 -11.40
C ASP A 728 -3.22 21.14 -10.40
N PHE A 729 -4.14 20.53 -9.65
CA PHE A 729 -4.83 21.22 -8.57
C PHE A 729 -3.88 21.59 -7.44
N ARG A 730 -2.98 20.67 -7.05
CA ARG A 730 -1.93 20.91 -6.06
C ARG A 730 -0.97 22.01 -6.53
N LYS A 731 -0.58 22.01 -7.82
CA LYS A 731 0.31 23.04 -8.39
C LYS A 731 -0.31 24.44 -8.47
N LYS A 732 -1.63 24.53 -8.59
CA LYS A 732 -2.39 25.78 -8.67
C LYS A 732 -2.91 26.25 -7.31
N ASP A 733 -2.58 25.55 -6.23
CA ASP A 733 -2.97 25.94 -4.87
C ASP A 733 -2.12 27.14 -4.43
N GLU A 734 -2.68 28.34 -4.58
CA GLU A 734 -2.06 29.59 -4.12
C GLU A 734 -1.96 29.60 -2.60
N ARG A 735 -0.72 29.66 -2.09
CA ARG A 735 -0.41 29.72 -0.66
C ARG A 735 0.04 31.11 -0.27
N THR A 736 -0.50 31.62 0.82
CA THR A 736 -0.11 32.91 1.38
C THR A 736 0.58 32.68 2.72
N TRP A 737 1.86 33.03 2.80
CA TRP A 737 2.62 33.02 4.05
C TRP A 737 2.03 34.02 5.04
N ILE A 738 1.88 33.57 6.28
CA ILE A 738 1.60 34.42 7.43
C ILE A 738 2.90 34.70 8.16
N GLU A 739 3.66 33.64 8.46
CA GLU A 739 4.92 33.71 9.18
C GLU A 739 5.71 32.41 8.98
N ASN A 740 7.00 32.51 8.69
CA ASN A 740 7.93 31.38 8.60
C ASN A 740 9.15 31.56 9.51
N PHE A 741 9.22 32.65 10.27
CA PHE A 741 10.25 32.96 11.27
C PHE A 741 11.67 33.17 10.72
N GLU A 742 11.81 33.24 9.40
CA GLU A 742 13.09 33.40 8.71
C GLU A 742 13.62 34.84 8.75
N GLY A 743 14.94 35.00 8.89
CA GLY A 743 15.58 36.32 8.96
C GLY A 743 15.35 37.07 10.28
N LEU A 744 14.78 36.41 11.29
CA LEU A 744 14.59 36.96 12.63
C LEU A 744 15.77 36.61 13.55
N ASP A 745 16.13 37.52 14.45
CA ASP A 745 17.26 37.31 15.36
C ASP A 745 16.84 37.02 16.81
N LYS A 746 17.78 36.57 17.65
CA LYS A 746 17.57 36.20 19.07
C LYS A 746 16.97 37.30 19.94
N SER A 747 17.01 38.57 19.52
CA SER A 747 16.39 39.69 20.22
C SER A 747 14.90 39.85 19.94
N THR A 748 14.35 39.11 18.97
CA THR A 748 12.92 39.08 18.67
C THR A 748 12.13 38.62 19.89
N THR A 749 11.13 39.40 20.30
CA THR A 749 10.25 39.10 21.42
C THR A 749 8.83 38.84 20.94
N PHE A 750 8.13 37.94 21.64
CA PHE A 750 6.75 37.56 21.33
C PHE A 750 5.85 37.88 22.51
N GLU A 751 4.65 38.39 22.23
CA GLU A 751 3.61 38.53 23.25
C GLU A 751 3.05 37.15 23.61
N THR A 752 2.94 36.85 24.91
CA THR A 752 2.40 35.58 25.41
C THR A 752 1.32 35.79 26.45
N GLY A 753 0.48 34.76 26.63
CA GLY A 753 -0.34 34.65 27.82
C GLY A 753 0.54 34.49 29.08
N ASN A 754 0.03 34.88 30.24
CA ASN A 754 0.81 34.91 31.49
C ASN A 754 1.24 33.55 32.05
N ARG A 755 0.94 32.45 31.34
CA ARG A 755 1.35 31.08 31.68
C ARG A 755 2.14 30.41 30.55
N ALA A 756 2.69 31.22 29.65
CA ALA A 756 3.59 30.79 28.60
C ALA A 756 4.73 31.78 28.39
N ALA A 757 5.85 31.28 27.89
CA ALA A 757 6.95 32.07 27.36
C ALA A 757 7.24 31.63 25.93
N ALA A 758 7.70 32.56 25.08
CA ALA A 758 8.04 32.26 23.71
C ALA A 758 9.35 32.93 23.27
N SER A 759 10.07 32.25 22.39
CA SER A 759 11.35 32.69 21.83
C SER A 759 11.57 32.04 20.47
N LEU A 760 12.56 32.51 19.71
CA LEU A 760 13.05 31.76 18.56
C LEU A 760 13.90 30.56 19.00
N ASP A 761 13.90 29.51 18.19
CA ASP A 761 14.73 28.33 18.30
C ASP A 761 15.41 28.06 16.95
N PHE A 762 16.73 28.15 16.93
CA PHE A 762 17.55 28.02 15.72
C PHE A 762 18.00 26.57 15.48
N GLU A 763 17.79 25.69 16.47
CA GLU A 763 18.20 24.28 16.38
C GLU A 763 17.00 23.41 15.99
N ASN A 764 15.89 23.53 16.71
CA ASN A 764 14.69 22.74 16.44
C ASN A 764 13.73 23.49 15.52
N LYS A 765 13.80 23.24 14.21
CA LYS A 765 13.02 23.92 13.16
C LYS A 765 12.51 22.92 12.13
N ALA A 766 11.39 23.23 11.47
CA ALA A 766 10.85 22.37 10.42
C ALA A 766 11.62 22.55 9.12
N SER A 767 12.05 23.79 8.86
CA SER A 767 12.88 24.20 7.72
C SER A 767 13.64 25.49 8.04
N GLY A 768 14.51 25.94 7.13
CA GLY A 768 15.11 27.27 7.16
C GLY A 768 16.05 27.54 8.35
N GLU A 769 15.98 28.73 8.93
CA GLU A 769 16.90 29.29 9.92
C GLU A 769 16.38 29.15 11.36
N ALA A 770 15.07 29.30 11.59
CA ALA A 770 14.50 29.32 12.93
C ALA A 770 13.03 28.90 12.99
N SER A 771 12.59 28.46 14.17
CA SER A 771 11.17 28.27 14.48
C SER A 771 10.75 29.05 15.72
N LEU A 772 9.44 29.17 15.95
CA LEU A 772 8.88 29.74 17.16
C LEU A 772 8.74 28.68 18.25
N LYS A 773 9.51 28.81 19.32
CA LYS A 773 9.38 27.98 20.53
C LYS A 773 8.37 28.58 21.50
N LEU A 774 7.40 27.77 21.92
CA LEU A 774 6.45 28.03 22.98
C LEU A 774 6.73 27.10 24.17
N VAL A 775 6.91 27.67 25.36
CA VAL A 775 7.02 26.92 26.64
C VAL A 775 5.77 27.21 27.47
N VAL A 776 4.97 26.18 27.73
CA VAL A 776 3.77 26.24 28.57
C VAL A 776 4.10 25.76 29.98
N ASN A 777 3.78 26.59 30.98
CA ASN A 777 4.13 26.33 32.39
C ASN A 777 3.42 25.10 32.97
N ASN A 778 4.13 24.38 33.85
CA ASN A 778 3.62 23.19 34.54
C ASN A 778 3.12 23.51 35.96
N ASP A 779 2.04 24.28 36.04
CA ASP A 779 1.38 24.70 37.30
C ASP A 779 -0.05 24.14 37.43
N GLY A 780 -0.36 23.05 36.72
CA GLY A 780 -1.57 22.24 36.90
C GLY A 780 -2.88 22.80 36.33
N ASN A 781 -2.92 24.06 35.89
CA ASN A 781 -4.09 24.68 35.26
C ASN A 781 -3.97 24.63 33.70
N LYS A 782 -5.05 24.36 32.96
CA LYS A 782 -5.04 24.15 31.49
C LYS A 782 -5.79 25.24 30.71
N ASP A 783 -5.82 26.46 31.25
CA ASP A 783 -6.48 27.61 30.63
C ASP A 783 -5.72 28.09 29.37
N VAL A 784 -6.13 27.59 28.20
CA VAL A 784 -5.55 27.93 26.88
C VAL A 784 -5.60 29.43 26.57
N ALA A 785 -6.51 30.20 27.17
CA ALA A 785 -6.56 31.66 27.02
C ALA A 785 -5.37 32.37 27.69
N LYS A 786 -4.57 31.65 28.49
CA LYS A 786 -3.36 32.15 29.17
C LYS A 786 -2.07 31.44 28.71
N GLN A 787 -2.17 30.45 27.83
CA GLN A 787 -1.08 29.56 27.41
C GLN A 787 -0.78 29.70 25.91
N TYR A 788 -0.80 30.93 25.41
CA TYR A 788 -0.65 31.22 23.98
C TYR A 788 0.60 32.04 23.69
N VAL A 789 1.03 31.98 22.44
CA VAL A 789 1.90 32.97 21.80
C VAL A 789 1.13 33.73 20.73
N SER A 790 1.36 35.03 20.64
CA SER A 790 0.75 35.94 19.68
C SER A 790 1.68 36.20 18.50
N ILE A 791 1.12 36.11 17.31
CA ILE A 791 1.78 36.40 16.04
C ILE A 791 1.02 37.56 15.40
N LYS A 792 1.67 38.73 15.34
CA LYS A 792 1.10 39.91 14.68
C LYS A 792 1.21 39.72 13.19
N THR A 793 0.15 40.05 12.47
CA THR A 793 0.06 39.83 11.04
C THR A 793 -0.81 40.91 10.40
N SER A 794 -0.88 40.92 9.08
CA SER A 794 -1.79 41.77 8.31
C SER A 794 -2.24 40.99 7.09
N VAL A 795 -2.90 39.86 7.36
CA VAL A 795 -3.33 38.93 6.33
C VAL A 795 -4.82 39.07 6.10
N ASN A 796 -5.14 39.13 4.82
CA ASN A 796 -6.50 38.99 4.37
C ASN A 796 -6.81 37.50 4.23
N LEU A 797 -7.67 36.97 5.11
CA LEU A 797 -8.15 35.59 5.03
C LEU A 797 -9.44 35.47 4.18
N ALA A 798 -9.76 36.49 3.39
CA ALA A 798 -10.94 36.59 2.52
C ALA A 798 -10.64 37.35 1.21
N ASP A 799 -10.64 36.66 0.06
CA ASP A 799 -10.39 37.34 -1.22
C ASP A 799 -11.60 38.14 -1.75
N GLY A 800 -11.37 38.99 -2.75
CA GLY A 800 -12.38 39.87 -3.36
C GLY A 800 -13.44 39.17 -4.22
N ALA A 801 -13.42 37.83 -4.31
CA ALA A 801 -14.33 37.01 -5.12
C ALA A 801 -15.09 35.94 -4.33
N ASN A 802 -15.03 35.96 -2.98
CA ASN A 802 -15.61 34.93 -2.09
C ASN A 802 -15.01 33.52 -2.29
N LYS A 803 -13.79 33.39 -2.82
CA LYS A 803 -13.01 32.15 -2.76
C LYS A 803 -12.08 32.22 -1.55
N TYR A 804 -12.60 31.83 -0.39
CA TYR A 804 -11.82 31.78 0.85
C TYR A 804 -10.61 30.83 0.69
N PRO A 805 -9.40 31.15 1.17
CA PRO A 805 -8.48 30.09 1.56
C PRO A 805 -9.23 29.17 2.52
N LYS A 806 -9.15 27.87 2.27
CA LYS A 806 -9.96 26.89 2.99
C LYS A 806 -9.31 26.51 4.32
N TYR A 807 -7.98 26.52 4.36
CA TYR A 807 -7.19 26.05 5.48
C TYR A 807 -6.20 27.11 5.97
N LEU A 808 -6.04 27.18 7.29
CA LEU A 808 -4.83 27.65 7.95
C LEU A 808 -3.97 26.43 8.30
N LEU A 809 -2.70 26.47 7.95
CA LEU A 809 -1.76 25.37 8.08
C LEU A 809 -0.59 25.80 8.97
N LEU A 810 -0.16 24.88 9.83
CA LEU A 810 0.89 25.08 10.81
C LEU A 810 1.78 23.84 10.81
N ASP A 811 3.09 24.00 10.72
CA ASP A 811 4.01 22.93 11.10
C ASP A 811 4.25 23.04 12.61
N VAL A 812 4.16 21.90 13.30
CA VAL A 812 4.22 21.83 14.75
C VAL A 812 5.07 20.66 15.20
N PHE A 813 6.05 20.95 16.06
CA PHE A 813 6.77 19.96 16.84
C PHE A 813 6.26 19.98 18.27
N ASN A 814 5.90 18.81 18.79
CA ASN A 814 5.39 18.68 20.15
C ASN A 814 6.37 17.89 21.04
N GLY A 815 7.14 18.61 21.84
CA GLY A 815 8.17 18.05 22.73
C GLY A 815 7.66 17.43 24.03
N THR A 816 6.35 17.25 24.20
CA THR A 816 5.77 16.69 25.44
C THR A 816 5.74 15.16 25.49
N GLY A 817 6.04 14.49 24.36
CA GLY A 817 5.93 13.04 24.24
C GLY A 817 4.49 12.54 24.05
N LYS A 818 3.49 13.44 23.95
CA LYS A 818 2.08 13.08 23.73
C LYS A 818 1.45 13.94 22.64
N GLU A 819 0.72 13.33 21.71
CA GLU A 819 0.03 14.06 20.64
C GLU A 819 -1.05 15.03 21.18
N SER A 820 -1.20 16.19 20.53
CA SER A 820 -2.17 17.21 20.94
C SER A 820 -2.62 18.10 19.79
N ASN A 821 -3.78 18.76 19.94
CA ASN A 821 -4.30 19.72 18.99
C ASN A 821 -3.84 21.14 19.36
N VAL A 822 -3.56 21.94 18.34
CA VAL A 822 -3.33 23.39 18.50
C VAL A 822 -4.68 24.10 18.59
N THR A 823 -4.81 24.98 19.57
CA THR A 823 -5.92 25.95 19.65
C THR A 823 -5.47 27.25 18.98
N VAL A 824 -6.26 27.72 18.01
CA VAL A 824 -5.99 28.94 17.24
C VAL A 824 -7.06 29.98 17.54
N THR A 825 -6.63 31.20 17.88
CA THR A 825 -7.54 32.36 17.99
C THR A 825 -7.16 33.40 16.97
N LEU A 826 -8.12 33.81 16.15
CA LEU A 826 -7.98 34.92 15.20
C LEU A 826 -8.52 36.20 15.84
N ILE A 827 -7.85 37.32 15.58
CA ILE A 827 -8.29 38.65 16.01
C ILE A 827 -8.30 39.59 14.81
N ASP A 828 -9.43 40.24 14.58
CA ASP A 828 -9.59 41.22 13.49
C ASP A 828 -9.13 42.63 13.89
N LYS A 829 -9.05 43.53 12.90
CA LYS A 829 -8.70 44.95 13.11
C LYS A 829 -9.60 45.70 14.10
N ASN A 830 -10.81 45.19 14.37
CA ASN A 830 -11.76 45.78 15.30
C ASN A 830 -11.63 45.18 16.72
N GLY A 831 -10.69 44.26 16.93
CA GLY A 831 -10.47 43.57 18.20
C GLY A 831 -11.45 42.43 18.47
N LYS A 832 -12.29 42.04 17.51
CA LYS A 832 -13.18 40.88 17.66
C LYS A 832 -12.36 39.60 17.51
N GLN A 833 -12.71 38.57 18.28
CA GLN A 833 -11.93 37.35 18.38
C GLN A 833 -12.79 36.12 18.10
N ALA A 834 -12.22 35.12 17.44
CA ALA A 834 -12.86 33.82 17.25
C ALA A 834 -11.82 32.70 17.38
N THR A 835 -12.18 31.64 18.11
CA THR A 835 -11.26 30.54 18.47
C THR A 835 -11.76 29.22 17.91
N ALA A 836 -10.86 28.39 17.41
CA ALA A 836 -11.13 27.01 17.03
C ALA A 836 -9.90 26.12 17.29
N LYS A 837 -10.09 24.80 17.30
CA LYS A 837 -9.00 23.83 17.36
C LYS A 837 -8.69 23.29 15.96
N THR A 838 -7.41 23.03 15.71
CA THR A 838 -6.94 22.24 14.55
C THR A 838 -7.64 20.87 14.51
N HIS A 839 -7.70 20.27 13.34
CA HIS A 839 -8.53 19.09 13.10
C HIS A 839 -8.10 17.87 13.94
N ALA A 840 -9.06 17.12 14.49
CA ALA A 840 -8.82 16.01 15.43
C ALA A 840 -7.98 14.85 14.84
N SER A 841 -8.05 14.65 13.53
CA SER A 841 -7.34 13.61 12.76
C SER A 841 -5.89 13.94 12.39
N THR A 842 -5.41 15.13 12.77
CA THR A 842 -4.08 15.67 12.41
C THR A 842 -3.56 16.42 13.61
N LYS A 843 -3.06 15.66 14.58
CA LYS A 843 -2.49 16.18 15.82
C LYS A 843 -1.02 16.51 15.62
N ALA A 844 -0.52 17.42 16.46
CA ALA A 844 0.90 17.67 16.57
C ALA A 844 1.57 16.42 17.16
N LEU A 845 2.42 15.76 16.37
CA LEU A 845 3.04 14.48 16.70
C LEU A 845 4.04 14.60 17.85
N ALA A 846 4.03 13.60 18.73
CA ALA A 846 4.97 13.52 19.84
C ALA A 846 6.42 13.41 19.33
N SER A 847 7.27 14.35 19.73
CA SER A 847 8.71 14.42 19.41
C SER A 847 9.03 14.37 17.91
N ALA A 848 8.11 14.84 17.06
CA ALA A 848 8.29 14.92 15.62
C ALA A 848 7.55 16.14 15.05
N TRP A 849 8.07 16.69 13.94
CA TRP A 849 7.36 17.72 13.18
C TRP A 849 6.15 17.12 12.47
N SER A 850 5.10 17.92 12.38
CA SER A 850 3.84 17.50 11.79
C SER A 850 3.03 18.70 11.33
N ARG A 851 2.45 18.61 10.14
CA ARG A 851 1.53 19.63 9.63
C ARG A 851 0.13 19.42 10.19
N VAL A 852 -0.44 20.46 10.76
CA VAL A 852 -1.79 20.44 11.32
C VAL A 852 -2.67 21.50 10.64
N PRO A 853 -3.83 21.11 10.06
CA PRO A 853 -4.76 22.03 9.45
C PRO A 853 -5.82 22.54 10.42
N LEU A 854 -6.25 23.77 10.18
CA LEU A 854 -7.49 24.34 10.68
C LEU A 854 -8.37 24.76 9.49
N LEU A 855 -9.55 24.19 9.39
CA LEU A 855 -10.54 24.59 8.39
C LEU A 855 -11.13 25.94 8.77
N LEU A 856 -10.89 26.98 7.97
CA LEU A 856 -11.27 28.35 8.31
C LEU A 856 -12.78 28.57 8.45
N LYS A 857 -13.60 27.71 7.82
CA LYS A 857 -15.07 27.72 8.02
C LYS A 857 -15.53 27.15 9.37
N SER A 858 -14.69 26.39 10.08
CA SER A 858 -15.03 25.92 11.44
C SER A 858 -14.92 27.04 12.48
N ILE A 859 -14.22 28.14 12.15
CA ILE A 859 -14.16 29.34 12.96
C ILE A 859 -15.48 30.11 12.81
N SER A 860 -16.38 29.89 13.75
CA SER A 860 -17.64 30.60 13.91
C SER A 860 -17.49 31.79 14.86
N GLY A 861 -18.09 32.92 14.52
CA GLY A 861 -18.05 34.15 15.32
C GLY A 861 -18.24 35.38 14.45
N ASP A 862 -18.64 36.49 15.06
CA ASP A 862 -18.68 37.80 14.39
C ASP A 862 -17.25 38.35 14.33
N ILE A 863 -16.50 37.97 13.30
CA ILE A 863 -15.11 38.40 13.05
C ILE A 863 -14.92 38.79 11.58
N ASP A 864 -14.23 39.90 11.34
CA ASP A 864 -13.85 40.36 10.00
C ASP A 864 -12.62 39.59 9.49
N LYS A 865 -12.86 38.46 8.82
CA LYS A 865 -11.80 37.63 8.21
C LYS A 865 -11.03 38.34 7.09
N THR A 866 -11.49 39.50 6.60
CA THR A 866 -10.76 40.26 5.56
C THR A 866 -9.57 41.05 6.11
N SER A 867 -9.47 41.17 7.44
CA SER A 867 -8.46 42.01 8.08
C SER A 867 -8.04 41.44 9.44
N ILE A 868 -7.46 40.25 9.40
CA ILE A 868 -6.86 39.62 10.58
C ILE A 868 -5.54 40.31 10.88
N VAL A 869 -5.40 40.77 12.13
CA VAL A 869 -4.22 41.49 12.61
C VAL A 869 -3.39 40.67 13.61
N GLU A 870 -3.97 39.62 14.18
CA GLU A 870 -3.28 38.76 15.14
C GLU A 870 -3.82 37.32 15.10
N ILE A 871 -2.89 36.37 15.21
CA ILE A 871 -3.15 34.94 15.36
C ILE A 871 -2.48 34.49 16.66
N ARG A 872 -3.26 33.87 17.56
CA ARG A 872 -2.74 33.26 18.78
C ARG A 872 -2.73 31.74 18.64
N LEU A 873 -1.58 31.14 18.95
CA LEU A 873 -1.39 29.69 18.98
C LEU A 873 -1.25 29.25 20.44
N ALA A 874 -2.05 28.27 20.87
CA ALA A 874 -2.05 27.78 22.23
C ALA A 874 -2.05 26.25 22.30
N MET A 875 -1.34 25.73 23.30
CA MET A 875 -1.25 24.31 23.62
C MET A 875 -1.78 24.07 25.03
N GLU A 876 -2.57 23.01 25.20
CA GLU A 876 -3.31 22.74 26.45
C GLU A 876 -2.44 22.08 27.52
N ASP A 877 -1.56 21.16 27.12
CA ASP A 877 -0.70 20.42 28.04
C ASP A 877 0.62 21.20 28.30
N PRO A 878 1.15 21.21 29.55
CA PRO A 878 2.45 21.82 29.84
C PRO A 878 3.59 21.19 29.04
N GLY A 879 4.56 22.00 28.64
CA GLY A 879 5.77 21.54 27.96
C GLY A 879 6.26 22.48 26.88
N THR A 880 7.14 21.96 26.02
CA THR A 880 7.78 22.72 24.94
C THR A 880 7.23 22.31 23.59
N TYR A 881 6.91 23.30 22.79
CA TYR A 881 6.38 23.16 21.44
C TYR A 881 7.15 24.08 20.51
N ASN A 882 7.30 23.70 19.25
CA ASN A 882 7.80 24.58 18.21
C ASN A 882 6.76 24.71 17.10
N PHE A 883 6.60 25.92 16.58
CA PHE A 883 5.74 26.25 15.46
C PHE A 883 6.58 26.81 14.33
N ASP A 884 6.27 26.39 13.12
CA ASP A 884 6.96 26.81 11.92
C ASP A 884 5.97 26.85 10.75
N ASN A 885 6.37 27.47 9.64
CA ASN A 885 5.66 27.51 8.39
C ASN A 885 4.14 27.74 8.50
N ILE A 886 3.74 28.94 8.91
CA ILE A 886 2.34 29.32 9.08
C ILE A 886 1.85 29.96 7.78
N PHE A 887 0.87 29.34 7.13
CA PHE A 887 0.32 29.84 5.87
C PHE A 887 -1.14 29.44 5.68
N VAL A 888 -1.79 30.06 4.71
CA VAL A 888 -3.14 29.68 4.27
C VAL A 888 -3.14 29.17 2.84
N GLY A 889 -4.07 28.25 2.53
CA GLY A 889 -4.19 27.64 1.21
C GLY A 889 -5.56 27.03 0.94
N GLN A 890 -5.79 26.59 -0.29
CA GLN A 890 -7.02 25.92 -0.74
C GLN A 890 -7.02 24.42 -0.42
N SER A 891 -5.84 23.82 -0.20
CA SER A 891 -5.71 22.40 0.12
C SER A 891 -4.78 22.15 1.31
N PHE A 892 -4.88 20.94 1.87
CA PHE A 892 -4.06 20.46 2.99
C PHE A 892 -2.68 19.88 2.56
N SER A 893 -2.34 19.82 1.27
CA SER A 893 -1.18 19.02 0.80
C SER A 893 0.13 19.36 1.54
N ASN A 894 0.82 18.31 2.00
CA ASN A 894 2.10 18.43 2.71
C ASN A 894 3.21 19.02 1.85
N HIS A 895 3.10 18.92 0.52
CA HIS A 895 4.09 19.48 -0.38
C HIS A 895 3.86 20.99 -0.46
N LEU A 896 4.55 21.76 0.38
CA LEU A 896 5.01 23.06 -0.09
C LEU A 896 5.76 22.82 -1.42
N PRO A 897 5.79 23.76 -2.37
CA PRO A 897 6.94 23.80 -3.26
C PRO A 897 8.16 23.94 -2.34
N MET A 898 8.73 22.82 -1.91
CA MET A 898 9.93 22.79 -1.09
C MET A 898 10.99 23.47 -1.95
N GLU A 899 11.57 24.53 -1.41
CA GLU A 899 12.86 24.98 -1.89
C GLU A 899 13.81 23.77 -1.74
N LEU A 900 14.53 23.50 -2.82
CA LEU A 900 15.45 22.38 -2.87
C LEU A 900 16.54 22.65 -1.83
N ASP A 901 16.67 21.80 -0.81
CA ASP A 901 17.72 21.96 0.19
C ASP A 901 19.07 21.57 -0.44
N LEU A 902 19.78 22.57 -0.94
CA LEU A 902 21.12 22.41 -1.49
C LEU A 902 22.16 22.11 -0.40
N HIS A 903 21.84 22.29 0.88
CA HIS A 903 22.75 21.98 1.98
C HIS A 903 23.02 20.47 2.06
N THR A 904 21.98 19.64 2.00
CA THR A 904 22.13 18.18 1.96
C THR A 904 22.97 17.70 0.77
N VAL A 905 22.77 18.29 -0.41
CA VAL A 905 23.56 17.97 -1.61
C VAL A 905 25.02 18.40 -1.44
N ARG A 906 25.26 19.58 -0.86
CA ARG A 906 26.59 20.11 -0.55
C ARG A 906 27.33 19.20 0.43
N ASP A 907 26.67 18.79 1.51
CA ASP A 907 27.19 17.88 2.52
C ASP A 907 27.64 16.54 1.93
N LEU A 908 26.81 15.98 1.03
CA LEU A 908 27.14 14.75 0.30
C LEU A 908 28.35 14.94 -0.61
N VAL A 909 28.44 16.06 -1.34
CA VAL A 909 29.59 16.37 -2.20
C VAL A 909 30.88 16.56 -1.39
N GLU A 910 30.80 17.16 -0.19
CA GLU A 910 31.96 17.35 0.68
C GLU A 910 32.46 16.03 1.31
N LYS A 911 31.53 15.14 1.68
CA LYS A 911 31.82 13.83 2.29
C LYS A 911 32.17 12.74 1.27
N ALA A 912 31.76 12.89 0.01
CA ALA A 912 31.97 11.91 -1.05
C ALA A 912 33.45 11.73 -1.43
N ASP A 913 33.83 10.49 -1.76
CA ASP A 913 35.15 10.21 -2.33
C ASP A 913 35.18 10.63 -3.82
N ILE A 914 35.72 11.83 -4.05
CA ILE A 914 35.78 12.49 -5.36
C ILE A 914 37.22 12.86 -5.69
N GLN A 915 37.76 12.28 -6.76
CA GLN A 915 39.12 12.51 -7.23
C GLN A 915 39.18 12.81 -8.74
N PRO A 916 39.96 13.82 -9.17
CA PRO A 916 40.73 14.77 -8.35
C PRO A 916 39.85 15.84 -7.67
N THR A 917 40.42 16.56 -6.68
CA THR A 917 39.77 17.66 -5.94
C THR A 917 39.14 18.74 -6.83
N GLY A 918 39.65 18.92 -8.06
CA GLY A 918 39.07 19.84 -9.04
C GLY A 918 37.61 19.51 -9.42
N ILE A 919 37.22 18.22 -9.40
CA ILE A 919 35.86 17.78 -9.69
C ILE A 919 34.92 18.12 -8.53
N ARG A 920 35.37 17.90 -7.28
CA ARG A 920 34.63 18.32 -6.08
C ARG A 920 34.39 19.83 -6.09
N ASN A 921 35.43 20.62 -6.35
CA ASN A 921 35.30 22.08 -6.40
C ASN A 921 34.36 22.54 -7.53
N ALA A 922 34.36 21.87 -8.68
CA ALA A 922 33.44 22.17 -9.77
C ALA A 922 31.98 21.90 -9.39
N LEU A 923 31.70 20.80 -8.68
CA LEU A 923 30.39 20.48 -8.14
C LEU A 923 29.93 21.55 -7.14
N LEU A 924 30.77 21.91 -6.17
CA LEU A 924 30.46 22.94 -5.16
C LEU A 924 30.20 24.31 -5.80
N VAL A 925 30.97 24.71 -6.81
CA VAL A 925 30.76 25.99 -7.53
C VAL A 925 29.44 25.98 -8.30
N GLN A 926 29.04 24.85 -8.89
CA GLN A 926 27.76 24.76 -9.57
C GLN A 926 26.58 24.74 -8.58
N LEU A 927 26.75 24.15 -7.40
CA LEU A 927 25.78 24.26 -6.31
C LEU A 927 25.65 25.72 -5.86
N ASP A 928 26.75 26.45 -5.65
CA ASP A 928 26.73 27.89 -5.34
C ASP A 928 26.03 28.71 -6.44
N ASN A 929 26.15 28.31 -7.70
CA ASN A 929 25.47 28.98 -8.82
C ASN A 929 23.96 28.74 -8.81
N ALA A 930 23.54 27.49 -8.59
CA ALA A 930 22.13 27.15 -8.46
C ALA A 930 21.51 27.90 -7.26
N GLU A 931 22.19 27.90 -6.12
CA GLU A 931 21.81 28.62 -4.90
C GLU A 931 21.65 30.12 -5.17
N ARG A 932 22.64 30.76 -5.79
CA ARG A 932 22.54 32.19 -6.20
C ARG A 932 21.39 32.48 -7.14
N ASP A 933 21.03 31.57 -8.04
CA ASP A 933 19.92 31.76 -8.96
C ASP A 933 18.56 31.57 -8.26
N PHE A 934 18.46 30.69 -7.27
CA PHE A 934 17.30 30.60 -6.39
C PHE A 934 17.18 31.84 -5.47
N GLU A 935 18.28 32.32 -4.89
CA GLU A 935 18.31 33.57 -4.11
C GLU A 935 17.88 34.78 -4.94
N LYS A 936 18.35 34.87 -6.20
CA LYS A 936 17.89 35.90 -7.15
C LYS A 936 16.40 35.77 -7.46
N ALA A 937 15.90 34.54 -7.63
CA ALA A 937 14.49 34.31 -7.86
C ALA A 937 13.66 34.85 -6.68
N ASN A 938 14.08 34.57 -5.44
CA ASN A 938 13.45 35.07 -4.23
C ASN A 938 13.53 36.60 -4.11
N SER A 939 14.69 37.19 -4.42
CA SER A 939 14.85 38.64 -4.48
C SER A 939 13.93 39.29 -5.52
N PHE A 940 13.73 38.66 -6.69
CA PHE A 940 12.80 39.15 -7.70
C PHE A 940 11.34 39.00 -7.29
N ILE A 941 10.98 37.93 -6.57
CA ILE A 941 9.64 37.76 -6.01
C ILE A 941 9.33 38.89 -5.01
N GLN A 942 10.26 39.19 -4.10
CA GLN A 942 10.12 40.29 -3.14
C GLN A 942 10.01 41.66 -3.82
N GLN A 943 10.54 41.80 -5.04
CA GLN A 943 10.46 43.01 -5.85
C GLN A 943 9.26 43.05 -6.81
N GLY A 944 8.36 42.05 -6.79
CA GLY A 944 7.22 41.96 -7.71
C GLY A 944 7.60 41.69 -9.18
N LYS A 945 8.76 41.07 -9.41
CA LYS A 945 9.36 40.82 -10.74
C LYS A 945 9.18 39.36 -11.16
N GLU A 946 7.94 38.92 -11.30
CA GLU A 946 7.56 37.51 -11.50
C GLU A 946 8.27 36.83 -12.69
N LYS A 947 8.35 37.48 -13.86
CA LYS A 947 9.04 36.90 -15.04
C LYS A 947 10.54 36.70 -14.83
N GLN A 948 11.16 37.58 -14.04
CA GLN A 948 12.60 37.50 -13.75
C GLN A 948 12.87 36.45 -12.66
N ALA A 949 11.92 36.30 -11.72
CA ALA A 949 11.94 35.21 -10.76
C ALA A 949 11.80 33.84 -11.43
N GLU A 950 10.87 33.70 -12.37
CA GLU A 950 10.68 32.48 -13.15
C GLU A 950 11.94 32.14 -13.95
N GLN A 951 12.52 33.11 -14.64
CA GLN A 951 13.76 32.89 -15.40
C GLN A 951 14.95 32.50 -14.50
N ALA A 952 15.08 33.11 -13.33
CA ALA A 952 16.14 32.78 -12.38
C ALA A 952 15.95 31.37 -11.80
N ARG A 953 14.71 31.00 -11.48
CA ARG A 953 14.36 29.65 -11.01
C ARG A 953 14.61 28.58 -12.08
N GLU A 954 14.27 28.85 -13.35
CA GLU A 954 14.62 27.96 -14.46
C GLU A 954 16.14 27.76 -14.61
N ASN A 955 16.94 28.81 -14.40
CA ASN A 955 18.39 28.72 -14.48
C ASN A 955 18.96 27.88 -13.34
N GLY A 956 18.41 28.01 -12.13
CA GLY A 956 18.72 27.14 -10.99
C GLY A 956 18.45 25.67 -11.33
N TYR A 957 17.26 25.33 -11.81
CA TYR A 957 16.93 23.95 -12.19
C TYR A 957 17.79 23.40 -13.34
N LYS A 958 18.09 24.20 -14.37
CA LYS A 958 19.02 23.80 -15.46
C LYS A 958 20.42 23.51 -14.92
N THR A 959 20.86 24.24 -13.90
CA THR A 959 22.14 24.01 -13.24
C THR A 959 22.13 22.69 -12.46
N LEU A 960 21.04 22.35 -11.77
CA LEU A 960 20.89 21.08 -11.08
C LEU A 960 20.81 19.88 -12.02
N GLU A 961 20.10 20.02 -13.14
CA GLU A 961 20.06 18.99 -14.19
C GLU A 961 21.46 18.77 -14.79
N SER A 962 22.20 19.85 -15.03
CA SER A 962 23.60 19.79 -15.47
C SER A 962 24.52 19.12 -14.44
N LEU A 963 24.30 19.39 -13.15
CA LEU A 963 25.00 18.75 -12.03
C LEU A 963 24.73 17.24 -12.00
N LYS A 964 23.47 16.83 -12.11
CA LYS A 964 23.08 15.41 -12.15
C LYS A 964 23.74 14.69 -13.33
N ASP A 965 23.69 15.29 -14.50
CA ASP A 965 24.37 14.80 -15.70
C ASP A 965 25.87 14.66 -15.49
N PHE A 966 26.48 15.66 -14.83
CA PHE A 966 27.89 15.68 -14.53
C PHE A 966 28.25 14.55 -13.55
N VAL A 967 27.51 14.39 -12.45
CA VAL A 967 27.74 13.30 -11.47
C VAL A 967 27.58 11.93 -12.14
N SER A 968 26.54 11.75 -12.97
CA SER A 968 26.30 10.51 -13.71
C SER A 968 27.46 10.14 -14.64
N LYS A 969 28.04 11.13 -15.35
CA LYS A 969 29.19 10.91 -16.26
C LYS A 969 30.48 10.56 -15.53
N HIS A 970 30.59 10.98 -14.27
CA HIS A 970 31.77 10.81 -13.41
C HIS A 970 31.65 9.66 -12.40
N SER A 971 30.45 9.07 -12.26
CA SER A 971 30.20 7.86 -11.49
C SER A 971 31.11 6.71 -11.93
N GLY A 972 31.73 6.02 -10.97
CA GLY A 972 32.65 4.91 -11.20
C GLY A 972 34.00 5.29 -11.82
N LYS A 973 34.22 6.58 -12.15
CA LYS A 973 35.49 7.09 -12.74
C LYS A 973 36.23 8.03 -11.81
N HIS A 974 35.50 9.00 -11.30
CA HIS A 974 36.01 10.13 -10.52
C HIS A 974 35.23 10.35 -9.23
N ILE A 975 34.02 9.80 -9.15
CA ILE A 975 33.16 9.76 -7.97
C ILE A 975 32.90 8.28 -7.71
N ARG A 976 33.09 7.83 -6.46
CA ARG A 976 32.73 6.46 -6.07
C ARG A 976 31.26 6.22 -6.40
N GLU A 977 30.95 5.07 -7.00
CA GLU A 977 29.61 4.76 -7.54
C GLU A 977 28.50 4.96 -6.49
N GLU A 978 28.69 4.48 -5.27
CA GLU A 978 27.76 4.70 -4.14
C GLU A 978 27.59 6.17 -3.75
N ASP A 979 28.63 7.00 -3.87
CA ASP A 979 28.55 8.43 -3.56
C ASP A 979 27.89 9.19 -4.71
N ALA A 980 28.13 8.78 -5.95
CA ALA A 980 27.45 9.32 -7.12
C ALA A 980 25.96 9.00 -7.09
N GLU A 981 25.57 7.78 -6.71
CA GLU A 981 24.18 7.39 -6.50
C GLU A 981 23.51 8.22 -5.41
N LYS A 982 24.18 8.45 -4.26
CA LYS A 982 23.64 9.31 -3.20
C LYS A 982 23.48 10.76 -3.64
N ILE A 983 24.45 11.31 -4.36
CA ILE A 983 24.38 12.69 -4.87
C ILE A 983 23.31 12.82 -5.96
N ILE A 984 23.21 11.87 -6.90
CA ILE A 984 22.16 11.84 -7.93
C ILE A 984 20.80 11.70 -7.25
N TRP A 985 20.68 10.77 -6.32
CA TRP A 985 19.48 10.58 -5.54
C TRP A 985 19.09 11.85 -4.80
N ALA A 986 20.01 12.57 -4.18
CA ALA A 986 19.73 13.84 -3.51
C ALA A 986 19.38 14.98 -4.50
N LEU A 987 19.96 15.00 -5.70
CA LEU A 987 19.59 15.95 -6.76
C LEU A 987 18.22 15.64 -7.38
N GLU A 988 17.80 14.38 -7.40
CA GLU A 988 16.51 13.91 -7.91
C GLU A 988 15.40 13.95 -6.86
N ASN A 989 15.75 13.71 -5.60
CA ASN A 989 14.85 13.43 -4.49
C ASN A 989 15.11 14.34 -3.29
N GLY A 990 15.81 15.48 -3.47
CA GLY A 990 16.14 16.51 -2.46
C GLY A 990 14.91 17.24 -1.92
N TYR A 991 13.91 16.46 -1.55
CA TYR A 991 12.58 16.78 -1.08
C TYR A 991 12.24 15.97 0.17
N PHE A 992 13.18 15.68 1.07
CA PHE A 992 12.84 15.15 2.39
C PHE A 992 13.89 15.51 3.45
N TYR A 993 13.37 16.11 4.53
CA TYR A 993 13.79 16.12 5.94
C TYR A 993 15.21 15.68 6.31
#